data_AF-A0A2E3RHX8-F1
#
_entry.id   AF-A0A2E3RHX8-F1
#
_cell.length_a   1.000
_cell.length_b   1.000
_cell.length_c   1.000
_cell.angle_alpha   90.00
_cell.angle_beta   90.00
_cell.angle_gamma   90.00
#
_symmetry.space_group_name_H-M   'P 1'
#
loop_
_entity.id
_entity.type
_entity.pdbx_description
1 polymer ?
#
loop_
_entity_poly.entity_id
_entity_poly.type
_entity_poly.pdbx_seq_one_letter_code
_entity_poly.pdbx_strand_id
1 'polypeptide(L)'
;MPEELPQEAETNDGFSIGKGQSDYKPEDLQHLSDLEHVRERPSMYIGDTTSRGLHHLVFEVVDNSIDEAMAGYATTVKVQINNDGSVTVEDDGRGIPVGRHEQLSEELGRETSTLEGVMTVLKFGGKFEKGAYQTSGGLHGVGVTVVNFLSQWCEVEVRREGHVYQQEYERGIPQGEVKRLGATEKIGTKTTFKPDAKIFQTTQYSYDVLHKRLQELAFLNRGVRIVYRDERTDEGEEFLYENGIIEFVQHLNRASEPLHSDVIYLSGESDNVGYEIALQYCGEFTENVQSYVNNIHTHEGGTHVSGFRSALTRSLNSYGRKQSLFKDITPSGDDFREGITAVISMRVPHPQFEGQTKTKLGNSEVESVVHTVLGEFLSNYLEENPKNAKNLVRKGILAAEAREAARKAKALLRERKGVLSGGGLPGKLRDCSSKEMERCELYLVEGDSAGGSAEGGRLREYQAILPLRGKIINAYKSREDKVLANEEVRSMISAVGIGIGEDQDLSKRRYDKIVIMTDADVDGSHIRTLLLTFFYRQMYDLVKEGKVYVAQPPLFRVKQKKKTFYVQTEEEMKNQLTESGLKDSTFDPRDGRLISGAEMNKLCATLSAIEEPLAALERRGINLRTHAARQDPETGKLPMFHVFLGQEEHWFISRTDLNTFVEEQEQETGQELQVAEGNETNGAPESRRLHIVELNEIRTINTLLSDLREMKFEIDALLPVEKTGTEEARYLLRRGETEIGIEELRSLLSAVRAAGEKGLQVTRFKGLGEMNAEELRETTLDPSNRTLLKIRMDDASQADELFRILMGDHVETRREFIQKHALDANSLDI
;
A
#
# COMPACT_ATOMS: atom_id res chain seq x y z
N MET A 1 65.83 37.76 -9.78
CA MET A 1 65.58 36.52 -9.02
C MET A 1 64.46 36.81 -8.05
N PRO A 2 63.21 36.48 -8.42
CA PRO A 2 62.01 36.89 -7.69
C PRO A 2 61.51 35.80 -6.73
N GLU A 3 60.73 36.30 -5.77
CA GLU A 3 60.15 35.65 -4.60
C GLU A 3 59.31 34.41 -4.88
N GLU A 4 59.42 33.43 -3.98
CA GLU A 4 58.61 32.20 -3.94
C GLU A 4 57.14 32.54 -3.60
N LEU A 5 56.24 32.04 -4.46
CA LEU A 5 54.79 32.12 -4.29
C LEU A 5 54.33 31.19 -3.14
N PRO A 6 53.28 31.56 -2.38
CA PRO A 6 52.79 30.75 -1.26
C PRO A 6 51.99 29.53 -1.71
N GLN A 7 52.08 28.48 -0.90
CA GLN A 7 51.40 27.18 -1.02
C GLN A 7 49.88 27.33 -1.25
N GLU A 8 49.39 26.66 -2.28
CA GLU A 8 47.96 26.43 -2.51
C GLU A 8 47.40 25.53 -1.39
N ALA A 9 46.29 25.97 -0.80
CA ALA A 9 45.49 25.21 0.14
C ALA A 9 44.80 24.05 -0.60
N GLU A 10 45.08 22.82 -0.17
CA GLU A 10 44.36 21.63 -0.64
C GLU A 10 42.88 21.77 -0.29
N THR A 11 42.05 21.81 -1.33
CA THR A 11 40.61 21.67 -1.26
C THR A 11 40.30 20.20 -0.97
N ASN A 12 39.90 19.93 0.27
CA ASN A 12 39.52 18.59 0.70
C ASN A 12 38.03 18.36 0.41
N ASP A 13 37.69 18.19 -0.87
CA ASP A 13 36.39 17.68 -1.33
C ASP A 13 36.64 16.54 -2.32
N GLY A 14 36.90 15.36 -1.77
CA GLY A 14 37.08 14.14 -2.55
C GLY A 14 36.46 12.96 -1.82
N PHE A 15 35.26 12.56 -2.23
CA PHE A 15 34.74 11.21 -1.96
C PHE A 15 35.79 10.21 -2.46
N SER A 16 36.60 9.65 -1.55
CA SER A 16 37.56 8.61 -1.91
C SER A 16 36.79 7.31 -2.10
N ILE A 17 36.43 6.98 -3.35
CA ILE A 17 36.04 5.62 -3.71
C ILE A 17 37.30 4.77 -3.49
N GLY A 18 37.26 3.89 -2.47
CA GLY A 18 38.39 3.03 -2.15
C GLY A 18 38.85 2.28 -3.40
N LYS A 19 40.11 2.45 -3.81
CA LYS A 19 40.70 1.61 -4.86
C LYS A 19 40.72 0.19 -4.35
N GLY A 20 39.88 -0.68 -4.92
CA GLY A 20 39.92 -2.12 -4.67
C GLY A 20 41.33 -2.62 -4.94
N GLN A 21 42.03 -3.06 -3.89
CA GLN A 21 43.33 -3.69 -3.98
C GLN A 21 43.15 -5.20 -4.09
N SER A 22 42.85 -5.68 -5.30
CA SER A 22 43.13 -7.05 -5.72
C SER A 22 43.22 -7.07 -7.25
N ASP A 23 44.12 -7.89 -7.79
CA ASP A 23 44.09 -8.21 -9.23
C ASP A 23 42.71 -8.80 -9.55
N TYR A 24 42.00 -8.23 -10.52
CA TYR A 24 40.70 -8.73 -10.99
C TYR A 24 40.90 -10.03 -11.77
N LYS A 25 40.52 -11.16 -11.18
CA LYS A 25 40.74 -12.51 -11.70
C LYS A 25 39.43 -13.15 -12.15
N PRO A 26 39.50 -14.23 -12.97
CA PRO A 26 38.32 -15.02 -13.30
C PRO A 26 37.55 -15.54 -12.08
N GLU A 27 38.23 -15.79 -10.95
CA GLU A 27 37.59 -16.24 -9.71
C GLU A 27 36.73 -15.16 -9.02
N ASP A 28 36.91 -13.88 -9.39
CA ASP A 28 36.08 -12.76 -8.89
C ASP A 28 34.76 -12.63 -9.68
N LEU A 29 34.58 -13.41 -10.76
CA LEU A 29 33.35 -13.47 -11.54
C LEU A 29 32.43 -14.56 -11.01
N GLN A 30 31.27 -14.17 -10.50
CA GLN A 30 30.22 -15.10 -10.06
C GLN A 30 29.12 -15.19 -11.12
N HIS A 31 28.79 -16.40 -11.56
CA HIS A 31 27.61 -16.67 -12.37
C HIS A 31 26.45 -17.06 -11.45
N LEU A 32 25.40 -16.24 -11.40
CA LEU A 32 24.17 -16.55 -10.67
C LEU A 32 23.17 -17.22 -11.61
N SER A 33 22.46 -18.23 -11.13
CA SER A 33 21.26 -18.72 -11.80
C SER A 33 20.17 -17.65 -11.82
N ASP A 34 19.17 -17.78 -12.70
CA ASP A 34 18.05 -16.84 -12.77
C ASP A 34 17.32 -16.69 -11.42
N LEU A 35 17.14 -17.81 -10.71
CA LEU A 35 16.53 -17.85 -9.38
C LEU A 35 17.36 -17.08 -8.35
N GLU A 36 18.68 -17.33 -8.29
CA GLU A 36 19.57 -16.63 -7.38
C GLU A 36 19.64 -15.14 -7.70
N HIS A 37 19.71 -14.78 -8.99
CA HIS A 37 19.80 -13.39 -9.42
C HIS A 37 18.54 -12.59 -9.04
N VAL A 38 17.34 -13.16 -9.25
CA VAL A 38 16.08 -12.53 -8.84
C VAL A 38 16.00 -12.39 -7.32
N ARG A 39 16.39 -13.42 -6.55
CA ARG A 39 16.33 -13.39 -5.08
C ARG A 39 17.37 -12.48 -4.43
N GLU A 40 18.56 -12.36 -5.01
CA GLU A 40 19.59 -11.41 -4.54
C GLU A 40 19.29 -9.98 -4.96
N ARG A 41 18.61 -9.78 -6.10
CA ARG A 41 18.32 -8.45 -6.67
C ARG A 41 16.82 -8.26 -6.98
N PRO A 42 15.93 -8.44 -6.00
CA PRO A 42 14.48 -8.41 -6.21
C PRO A 42 14.00 -7.07 -6.76
N SER A 43 14.58 -5.96 -6.30
CA SER A 43 14.24 -4.60 -6.71
C SER A 43 14.38 -4.36 -8.22
N MET A 44 15.22 -5.12 -8.93
CA MET A 44 15.34 -5.02 -10.39
C MET A 44 14.09 -5.53 -11.13
N TYR A 45 13.33 -6.42 -10.49
CA TYR A 45 12.16 -7.08 -11.08
C TYR A 45 10.85 -6.51 -10.54
N ILE A 46 10.77 -6.21 -9.24
CA ILE A 46 9.55 -5.73 -8.56
C ILE A 46 9.68 -4.31 -7.99
N GLY A 47 10.75 -3.58 -8.36
CA GLY A 47 10.98 -2.18 -7.97
C GLY A 47 11.63 -2.00 -6.59
N ASP A 48 11.09 -2.61 -5.54
CA ASP A 48 11.66 -2.60 -4.17
C ASP A 48 11.21 -3.81 -3.34
N THR A 49 11.66 -3.92 -2.09
CA THR A 49 11.26 -4.97 -1.13
C THR A 49 10.41 -4.42 0.03
N THR A 50 9.78 -3.28 -0.19
CA THR A 50 8.85 -2.65 0.76
C THR A 50 7.41 -3.08 0.46
N SER A 51 6.43 -2.42 1.09
CA SER A 51 5.01 -2.63 0.81
C SER A 51 4.69 -2.54 -0.70
N ARG A 52 5.30 -1.59 -1.44
CA ARG A 52 5.03 -1.46 -2.87
C ARG A 52 5.42 -2.71 -3.67
N GLY A 53 6.65 -3.20 -3.51
CA GLY A 53 7.11 -4.41 -4.17
C GLY A 53 6.35 -5.67 -3.73
N LEU A 54 5.90 -5.72 -2.47
CA LEU A 54 5.06 -6.81 -1.96
C LEU A 54 3.73 -6.91 -2.74
N HIS A 55 3.00 -5.80 -2.89
CA HIS A 55 1.73 -5.77 -3.63
C HIS A 55 1.92 -6.01 -5.12
N HIS A 56 3.07 -5.62 -5.68
CA HIS A 56 3.43 -5.89 -7.07
C HIS A 56 3.39 -7.40 -7.39
N LEU A 57 3.73 -8.27 -6.44
CA LEU A 57 3.61 -9.72 -6.63
C LEU A 57 2.18 -10.14 -6.99
N VAL A 58 1.18 -9.57 -6.29
CA VAL A 58 -0.23 -9.87 -6.54
C VAL A 58 -0.64 -9.32 -7.90
N PHE A 59 -0.21 -8.10 -8.23
CA PHE A 59 -0.52 -7.45 -9.50
C PHE A 59 -0.05 -8.28 -10.70
N GLU A 60 1.13 -8.88 -10.64
CA GLU A 60 1.64 -9.72 -11.74
C GLU A 60 0.80 -10.97 -11.98
N VAL A 61 0.25 -11.59 -10.92
CA VAL A 61 -0.64 -12.76 -11.07
C VAL A 61 -2.00 -12.33 -11.59
N VAL A 62 -2.57 -11.25 -11.03
CA VAL A 62 -3.87 -10.70 -11.44
C VAL A 62 -3.84 -10.22 -12.89
N ASP A 63 -2.77 -9.54 -13.32
CA ASP A 63 -2.63 -9.05 -14.69
C ASP A 63 -2.62 -10.21 -15.71
N ASN A 64 -2.08 -11.38 -15.35
CA ASN A 64 -2.18 -12.58 -16.20
C ASN A 64 -3.63 -13.08 -16.34
N SER A 65 -4.39 -13.11 -15.24
CA SER A 65 -5.81 -13.47 -15.26
C SER A 65 -6.65 -12.44 -16.04
N ILE A 66 -6.33 -11.15 -15.95
CA ILE A 66 -6.97 -10.11 -16.74
C ILE A 66 -6.61 -10.21 -18.23
N ASP A 67 -5.37 -10.60 -18.58
CA ASP A 67 -5.00 -10.86 -19.98
C ASP A 67 -5.85 -12.02 -20.59
N GLU A 68 -6.18 -13.06 -19.82
CA GLU A 68 -7.14 -14.11 -20.25
C GLU A 68 -8.56 -13.57 -20.45
N ALA A 69 -9.00 -12.66 -19.57
CA ALA A 69 -10.30 -12.02 -19.68
C ALA A 69 -10.37 -11.10 -20.90
N MET A 70 -9.32 -10.32 -21.15
CA MET A 70 -9.20 -9.47 -22.35
C MET A 70 -9.18 -10.27 -23.65
N ALA A 71 -8.65 -11.49 -23.62
CA ALA A 71 -8.70 -12.42 -24.75
C ALA A 71 -10.07 -13.09 -24.92
N GLY A 72 -11.04 -12.82 -24.03
CA GLY A 72 -12.41 -13.32 -24.10
C GLY A 72 -12.60 -14.73 -23.56
N TYR A 73 -11.64 -15.26 -22.80
CA TYR A 73 -11.69 -16.62 -22.25
C TYR A 73 -12.05 -16.68 -20.78
N ALA A 74 -11.76 -15.62 -20.02
CA ALA A 74 -12.15 -15.51 -18.61
C ALA A 74 -13.26 -14.46 -18.45
N THR A 75 -14.15 -14.68 -17.49
CA THR A 75 -15.20 -13.75 -17.08
C THR A 75 -15.10 -13.35 -15.61
N THR A 76 -14.38 -14.14 -14.81
CA THR A 76 -14.29 -13.99 -13.36
C THR A 76 -12.86 -14.13 -12.90
N VAL A 77 -12.40 -13.17 -12.09
CA VAL A 77 -11.15 -13.25 -11.34
C VAL A 77 -11.48 -13.12 -9.85
N LYS A 78 -10.95 -14.01 -9.01
CA LYS A 78 -11.07 -13.94 -7.56
C LYS A 78 -9.71 -13.71 -6.94
N VAL A 79 -9.64 -12.79 -5.99
CA VAL A 79 -8.43 -12.49 -5.23
C VAL A 79 -8.77 -12.60 -3.75
N GLN A 80 -7.97 -13.35 -3.01
CA GLN A 80 -8.20 -13.60 -1.60
C GLN A 80 -6.91 -13.40 -0.80
N ILE A 81 -6.95 -12.59 0.26
CA ILE A 81 -5.93 -12.62 1.31
C ILE A 81 -6.36 -13.66 2.35
N ASN A 82 -5.48 -14.63 2.59
CA ASN A 82 -5.71 -15.71 3.54
C ASN A 82 -5.25 -15.31 4.95
N ASN A 83 -5.79 -16.00 5.96
CA ASN A 83 -5.46 -15.77 7.37
C ASN A 83 -3.97 -15.87 7.71
N ASP A 84 -3.22 -16.71 6.99
CA ASP A 84 -1.79 -16.90 7.24
C ASP A 84 -0.90 -15.85 6.54
N GLY A 85 -1.51 -14.88 5.85
CA GLY A 85 -0.83 -13.83 5.09
C GLY A 85 -0.45 -14.22 3.66
N SER A 86 -0.85 -15.40 3.18
CA SER A 86 -0.74 -15.76 1.75
C SER A 86 -1.84 -15.11 0.92
N VAL A 87 -1.66 -15.06 -0.41
CA VAL A 87 -2.66 -14.57 -1.36
C VAL A 87 -2.99 -15.67 -2.36
N THR A 88 -4.28 -15.81 -2.66
CA THR A 88 -4.80 -16.69 -3.72
C THR A 88 -5.41 -15.83 -4.82
N VAL A 89 -5.03 -16.12 -6.08
CA VAL A 89 -5.64 -15.55 -7.29
C VAL A 89 -6.19 -16.69 -8.12
N GLU A 90 -7.48 -16.64 -8.46
CA GLU A 90 -8.16 -17.64 -9.27
C GLU A 90 -8.86 -16.98 -10.47
N ASP A 91 -8.75 -17.57 -11.65
CA ASP A 91 -9.53 -17.19 -12.84
C ASP A 91 -10.25 -18.38 -13.44
N ASP A 92 -11.25 -18.10 -14.27
CA ASP A 92 -12.02 -19.05 -15.07
C ASP A 92 -11.58 -19.09 -16.54
N GLY A 93 -10.31 -18.75 -16.82
CA GLY A 93 -9.73 -18.75 -18.16
C GLY A 93 -9.43 -20.14 -18.71
N ARG A 94 -8.55 -20.21 -19.72
CA ARG A 94 -8.21 -21.50 -20.40
C ARG A 94 -7.38 -22.47 -19.54
N GLY A 95 -6.75 -21.97 -18.47
CA GLY A 95 -5.76 -22.72 -17.71
C GLY A 95 -4.38 -22.75 -18.39
N ILE A 96 -3.31 -22.58 -17.60
CA ILE A 96 -1.92 -22.73 -18.08
C ILE A 96 -1.73 -24.12 -18.71
N PRO A 97 -1.08 -24.28 -19.87
CA PRO A 97 -0.83 -25.62 -20.41
C PRO A 97 -0.02 -26.50 -19.45
N VAL A 98 -0.45 -27.75 -19.25
CA VAL A 98 0.19 -28.69 -18.29
C VAL A 98 1.00 -29.80 -18.98
N GLY A 99 0.86 -29.95 -20.30
CA GLY A 99 1.57 -30.96 -21.08
C GLY A 99 3.09 -30.74 -21.10
N ARG A 100 3.82 -31.80 -21.45
CA ARG A 100 5.27 -31.77 -21.65
C ARG A 100 5.65 -30.72 -22.70
N HIS A 101 6.68 -29.93 -22.42
CA HIS A 101 7.24 -28.99 -23.38
C HIS A 101 8.55 -29.54 -23.97
N GLU A 102 8.56 -29.88 -25.27
CA GLU A 102 9.67 -30.60 -25.91
C GLU A 102 10.99 -29.82 -25.83
N GLN A 103 11.03 -28.58 -26.33
CA GLN A 103 12.25 -27.76 -26.36
C GLN A 103 12.85 -27.58 -24.95
N LEU A 104 12.03 -27.16 -23.98
CA LEU A 104 12.48 -26.95 -22.61
C LEU A 104 12.98 -28.24 -21.94
N SER A 105 12.34 -29.38 -22.24
CA SER A 105 12.81 -30.68 -21.72
C SER A 105 14.20 -31.04 -22.27
N GLU A 106 14.49 -30.70 -23.52
CA GLU A 106 15.81 -30.89 -24.13
C GLU A 106 16.86 -29.94 -23.53
N GLU A 107 16.52 -28.65 -23.36
CA GLU A 107 17.41 -27.63 -22.79
C GLU A 107 17.79 -27.93 -21.33
N LEU A 108 16.84 -28.39 -20.52
CA LEU A 108 17.06 -28.75 -19.12
C LEU A 108 17.57 -30.20 -18.93
N GLY A 109 17.58 -31.00 -20.00
CA GLY A 109 18.01 -32.41 -19.95
C GLY A 109 17.12 -33.32 -19.09
N ARG A 110 15.87 -32.92 -18.82
CA ARG A 110 14.88 -33.68 -18.05
C ARG A 110 13.46 -33.36 -18.51
N GLU A 111 12.53 -34.30 -18.31
CA GLU A 111 11.13 -34.05 -18.63
C GLU A 111 10.59 -32.88 -17.82
N THR A 112 10.07 -31.87 -18.52
CA THR A 112 9.57 -30.64 -17.91
C THR A 112 8.20 -30.30 -18.52
N SER A 113 7.21 -30.07 -17.65
CA SER A 113 5.89 -29.62 -18.08
C SER A 113 5.90 -28.14 -18.46
N THR A 114 4.92 -27.71 -19.24
CA THR A 114 4.79 -26.30 -19.61
C THR A 114 4.45 -25.44 -18.38
N LEU A 115 3.67 -25.98 -17.44
CA LEU A 115 3.37 -25.34 -16.14
C LEU A 115 4.66 -25.08 -15.36
N GLU A 116 5.51 -26.09 -15.21
CA GLU A 116 6.78 -25.95 -14.50
C GLU A 116 7.70 -24.94 -15.19
N GLY A 117 7.76 -24.95 -16.52
CA GLY A 117 8.52 -23.98 -17.29
C GLY A 117 8.09 -22.54 -17.01
N VAL A 118 6.78 -22.26 -17.03
CA VAL A 118 6.24 -20.92 -16.74
C VAL A 118 6.60 -20.46 -15.33
N MET A 119 6.63 -21.40 -14.38
CA MET A 119 6.90 -21.10 -12.98
C MET A 119 8.39 -21.03 -12.61
N THR A 120 9.29 -21.58 -13.43
CA THR A 120 10.72 -21.74 -13.08
C THR A 120 11.70 -21.15 -14.08
N VAL A 121 11.26 -20.74 -15.26
CA VAL A 121 12.14 -20.23 -16.33
C VAL A 121 11.78 -18.80 -16.69
N LEU A 122 12.74 -17.89 -16.59
CA LEU A 122 12.52 -16.50 -16.98
C LEU A 122 12.37 -16.38 -18.50
N LYS A 123 11.53 -15.43 -18.94
CA LYS A 123 11.28 -15.14 -20.36
C LYS A 123 10.64 -16.33 -21.10
N PHE A 124 9.88 -17.15 -20.38
CA PHE A 124 9.15 -18.27 -20.94
C PHE A 124 7.64 -18.01 -20.82
N GLY A 125 6.96 -17.84 -21.96
CA GLY A 125 5.50 -17.59 -21.98
C GLY A 125 4.93 -17.35 -23.37
N GLY A 126 3.62 -17.52 -23.54
CA GLY A 126 2.93 -17.36 -24.82
C GLY A 126 2.79 -15.91 -25.33
N LYS A 127 3.38 -14.93 -24.64
CA LYS A 127 3.23 -13.49 -24.90
C LYS A 127 4.25 -12.92 -25.90
N PHE A 128 5.15 -13.75 -26.43
CA PHE A 128 6.22 -13.31 -27.36
C PHE A 128 5.88 -13.40 -28.84
N GLU A 129 4.90 -14.23 -29.23
CA GLU A 129 4.43 -14.36 -30.62
C GLU A 129 2.95 -14.00 -30.75
N LYS A 130 2.56 -13.43 -31.91
CA LYS A 130 1.23 -12.86 -32.22
C LYS A 130 0.01 -13.81 -32.08
N GLY A 131 0.19 -15.04 -31.60
CA GLY A 131 -0.82 -16.09 -31.61
C GLY A 131 -1.77 -16.10 -30.41
N ALA A 132 -1.30 -15.81 -29.19
CA ALA A 132 -2.10 -16.02 -27.98
C ALA A 132 -2.72 -14.75 -27.38
N TYR A 133 -2.05 -13.58 -27.46
CA TYR A 133 -2.54 -12.30 -26.97
C TYR A 133 -2.16 -11.16 -27.92
N GLN A 134 -3.11 -10.31 -28.30
CA GLN A 134 -2.88 -9.19 -29.24
C GLN A 134 -2.46 -7.87 -28.54
N THR A 135 -2.91 -7.65 -27.30
CA THR A 135 -2.59 -6.49 -26.46
C THR A 135 -2.56 -6.93 -25.00
N SER A 136 -1.36 -7.12 -24.42
CA SER A 136 -1.20 -7.53 -23.02
C SER A 136 -0.38 -6.52 -22.22
N GLY A 137 -0.63 -6.41 -20.92
CA GLY A 137 0.20 -5.61 -20.00
C GLY A 137 1.54 -6.29 -19.65
N GLY A 138 1.55 -7.62 -19.65
CA GLY A 138 2.72 -8.47 -19.33
C GLY A 138 3.68 -8.67 -20.50
N LEU A 139 4.58 -7.72 -20.75
CA LEU A 139 5.46 -7.75 -21.95
C LEU A 139 6.70 -8.66 -21.85
N HIS A 140 7.01 -9.23 -20.68
CA HIS A 140 8.35 -9.76 -20.42
C HIS A 140 8.42 -11.27 -20.13
N GLY A 141 7.30 -11.96 -19.89
CA GLY A 141 7.29 -13.40 -19.57
C GLY A 141 8.10 -13.76 -18.31
N VAL A 142 8.16 -12.85 -17.32
CA VAL A 142 8.90 -13.04 -16.05
C VAL A 142 8.02 -12.92 -14.81
N GLY A 143 6.78 -12.43 -14.94
CA GLY A 143 5.94 -12.02 -13.81
C GLY A 143 5.70 -13.13 -12.78
N VAL A 144 4.98 -14.19 -13.17
CA VAL A 144 4.63 -15.28 -12.24
C VAL A 144 5.84 -16.10 -11.77
N THR A 145 6.90 -16.19 -12.59
CA THR A 145 8.18 -16.80 -12.21
C THR A 145 8.85 -16.02 -11.08
N VAL A 146 8.87 -14.68 -11.17
CA VAL A 146 9.40 -13.82 -10.10
C VAL A 146 8.56 -13.94 -8.83
N VAL A 147 7.22 -14.03 -8.96
CA VAL A 147 6.34 -14.30 -7.81
C VAL A 147 6.73 -15.60 -7.12
N ASN A 148 6.94 -16.68 -7.88
CA ASN A 148 7.40 -17.96 -7.34
C ASN A 148 8.75 -17.84 -6.62
N PHE A 149 9.73 -17.19 -7.27
CA PHE A 149 11.09 -17.04 -6.73
C PHE A 149 11.12 -16.19 -5.46
N LEU A 150 10.26 -15.19 -5.32
CA LEU A 150 10.21 -14.30 -4.16
C LEU A 150 9.22 -14.79 -3.07
N SER A 151 8.58 -15.92 -3.28
CA SER A 151 7.69 -16.55 -2.29
C SER A 151 8.44 -17.55 -1.42
N GLN A 152 8.03 -17.68 -0.16
CA GLN A 152 8.45 -18.79 0.69
C GLN A 152 7.95 -20.11 0.11
N TRP A 153 6.67 -20.14 -0.27
CA TRP A 153 6.04 -21.24 -0.98
C TRP A 153 5.03 -20.69 -1.99
N CYS A 154 4.84 -21.41 -3.09
CA CYS A 154 3.86 -21.10 -4.13
C CYS A 154 3.23 -22.42 -4.60
N GLU A 155 1.95 -22.38 -4.90
CA GLU A 155 1.18 -23.52 -5.37
C GLU A 155 0.31 -23.08 -6.55
N VAL A 156 0.30 -23.88 -7.62
CA VAL A 156 -0.52 -23.61 -8.79
C VAL A 156 -1.39 -24.82 -9.08
N GLU A 157 -2.69 -24.59 -9.10
CA GLU A 157 -3.72 -25.52 -9.55
C GLU A 157 -4.23 -25.07 -10.92
N VAL A 158 -4.26 -25.98 -11.88
CA VAL A 158 -4.78 -25.75 -13.23
C VAL A 158 -5.94 -26.69 -13.48
N ARG A 159 -7.09 -26.15 -13.86
CA ARG A 159 -8.27 -26.91 -14.27
C ARG A 159 -8.36 -26.85 -15.79
N ARG A 160 -8.09 -27.97 -16.45
CA ARG A 160 -8.01 -28.04 -17.92
C ARG A 160 -8.26 -29.47 -18.38
N GLU A 161 -8.83 -29.64 -19.57
CA GLU A 161 -9.03 -30.97 -20.18
C GLU A 161 -9.79 -31.95 -19.28
N GLY A 162 -10.74 -31.44 -18.47
CA GLY A 162 -11.59 -32.24 -17.58
C GLY A 162 -10.95 -32.65 -16.25
N HIS A 163 -9.75 -32.16 -15.93
CA HIS A 163 -9.00 -32.56 -14.74
C HIS A 163 -8.40 -31.37 -14.00
N VAL A 164 -8.15 -31.56 -12.71
CA VAL A 164 -7.35 -30.66 -11.88
C VAL A 164 -5.91 -31.16 -11.86
N TYR A 165 -4.97 -30.28 -12.20
CA TYR A 165 -3.54 -30.50 -12.11
C TYR A 165 -2.94 -29.57 -11.07
N GLN A 166 -1.92 -29.99 -10.33
CA GLN A 166 -1.30 -29.18 -9.28
C GLN A 166 0.21 -29.35 -9.27
N GLN A 167 0.93 -28.26 -8.97
CA GLN A 167 2.36 -28.29 -8.65
C GLN A 167 2.68 -27.32 -7.51
N GLU A 168 3.55 -27.76 -6.60
CA GLU A 168 4.01 -26.99 -5.43
C GLU A 168 5.48 -26.58 -5.60
N TYR A 169 5.82 -25.41 -5.09
CA TYR A 169 7.16 -24.83 -5.11
C TYR A 169 7.55 -24.28 -3.73
N GLU A 170 8.82 -24.43 -3.37
CA GLU A 170 9.42 -23.76 -2.22
C GLU A 170 10.55 -22.86 -2.72
N ARG A 171 10.43 -21.54 -2.51
CA ARG A 171 11.41 -20.54 -2.96
C ARG A 171 11.82 -20.66 -4.44
N GLY A 172 10.86 -20.94 -5.30
CA GLY A 172 11.10 -21.11 -6.74
C GLY A 172 11.50 -22.53 -7.18
N ILE A 173 11.71 -23.45 -6.25
CA ILE A 173 12.14 -24.82 -6.54
C ILE A 173 10.92 -25.75 -6.52
N PRO A 174 10.63 -26.49 -7.61
CA PRO A 174 9.52 -27.44 -7.65
C PRO A 174 9.73 -28.58 -6.65
N GLN A 175 8.68 -28.93 -5.90
CA GLN A 175 8.72 -29.99 -4.89
C GLN A 175 8.37 -31.39 -5.46
N GLY A 176 8.05 -31.45 -6.75
CA GLY A 176 7.74 -32.67 -7.48
C GLY A 176 7.22 -32.36 -8.88
N GLU A 177 6.87 -33.41 -9.62
CA GLU A 177 6.21 -33.30 -10.93
C GLU A 177 4.77 -32.81 -10.80
N VAL A 178 4.18 -32.36 -11.91
CA VAL A 178 2.77 -31.96 -11.96
C VAL A 178 1.87 -33.17 -11.68
N LYS A 179 1.06 -33.10 -10.63
CA LYS A 179 0.14 -34.16 -10.22
C LYS A 179 -1.25 -33.91 -10.77
N ARG A 180 -1.95 -34.97 -11.19
CA ARG A 180 -3.38 -34.94 -11.50
C ARG A 180 -4.15 -35.33 -10.24
N LEU A 181 -5.05 -34.47 -9.78
CA LEU A 181 -5.79 -34.66 -8.52
C LEU A 181 -7.16 -35.32 -8.68
N GLY A 182 -7.82 -35.14 -9.83
CA GLY A 182 -9.14 -35.70 -10.08
C GLY A 182 -9.90 -34.99 -11.21
N ALA A 183 -11.12 -35.47 -11.49
CA ALA A 183 -11.96 -34.93 -12.55
C ALA A 183 -12.69 -33.64 -12.13
N THR A 184 -12.86 -32.71 -13.07
CA THR A 184 -13.62 -31.48 -12.87
C THR A 184 -14.26 -31.00 -14.17
N GLU A 185 -15.39 -30.30 -14.08
CA GLU A 185 -16.02 -29.60 -15.20
C GLU A 185 -15.56 -28.14 -15.32
N LYS A 186 -14.85 -27.63 -14.29
CA LYS A 186 -14.36 -26.26 -14.26
C LYS A 186 -13.10 -26.12 -15.13
N ILE A 187 -12.86 -24.91 -15.60
CA ILE A 187 -11.62 -24.50 -16.29
C ILE A 187 -11.02 -23.29 -15.58
N GLY A 188 -9.70 -23.12 -15.69
CA GLY A 188 -9.02 -21.95 -15.14
C GLY A 188 -7.71 -22.25 -14.43
N THR A 189 -7.15 -21.23 -13.80
CA THR A 189 -5.92 -21.34 -12.99
C THR A 189 -6.16 -20.74 -11.61
N LYS A 190 -5.66 -21.39 -10.57
CA LYS A 190 -5.62 -20.89 -9.21
C LYS A 190 -4.16 -20.91 -8.72
N THR A 191 -3.64 -19.75 -8.36
CA THR A 191 -2.28 -19.56 -7.86
C THR A 191 -2.36 -19.06 -6.43
N THR A 192 -1.78 -19.80 -5.48
CA THR A 192 -1.66 -19.38 -4.09
C THR A 192 -0.18 -19.23 -3.74
N PHE A 193 0.20 -18.13 -3.10
CA PHE A 193 1.60 -17.90 -2.72
C PHE A 193 1.74 -17.10 -1.43
N LYS A 194 2.84 -17.36 -0.71
CA LYS A 194 3.20 -16.63 0.51
C LYS A 194 4.55 -15.92 0.32
N PRO A 195 4.64 -14.60 0.53
CA PRO A 195 5.89 -13.85 0.34
C PRO A 195 6.98 -14.31 1.32
N ASP A 196 8.25 -14.34 0.88
CA ASP A 196 9.38 -14.76 1.74
C ASP A 196 9.80 -13.62 2.69
N ALA A 197 9.60 -13.82 4.00
CA ALA A 197 10.03 -12.89 5.05
C ALA A 197 11.55 -12.67 5.12
N LYS A 198 12.36 -13.50 4.44
CA LYS A 198 13.81 -13.24 4.27
C LYS A 198 14.12 -12.12 3.28
N ILE A 199 13.18 -11.80 2.39
CA ILE A 199 13.34 -10.80 1.32
C ILE A 199 12.59 -9.52 1.66
N PHE A 200 11.34 -9.65 2.12
CA PHE A 200 10.49 -8.51 2.42
C PHE A 200 10.59 -8.09 3.89
N GLN A 201 10.61 -6.78 4.12
CA GLN A 201 10.59 -6.20 5.48
C GLN A 201 9.23 -6.39 6.17
N THR A 202 8.16 -6.44 5.37
CA THR A 202 6.80 -6.73 5.80
C THR A 202 6.21 -7.77 4.85
N THR A 203 5.44 -8.71 5.39
CA THR A 203 4.71 -9.72 4.63
C THR A 203 3.19 -9.52 4.71
N GLN A 204 2.75 -8.40 5.28
CA GLN A 204 1.33 -8.09 5.40
C GLN A 204 0.86 -7.27 4.19
N TYR A 205 -0.07 -7.85 3.44
CA TYR A 205 -0.80 -7.15 2.38
C TYR A 205 -1.80 -6.15 2.98
N SER A 206 -1.90 -4.99 2.34
CA SER A 206 -2.88 -3.95 2.62
C SER A 206 -4.14 -4.20 1.80
N TYR A 207 -5.27 -4.25 2.50
CA TYR A 207 -6.59 -4.39 1.88
C TYR A 207 -6.85 -3.25 0.89
N ASP A 208 -6.66 -2.00 1.33
CA ASP A 208 -6.98 -0.81 0.55
C ASP A 208 -6.19 -0.71 -0.76
N VAL A 209 -4.91 -1.08 -0.75
CA VAL A 209 -4.05 -1.04 -1.94
C VAL A 209 -4.53 -2.04 -3.00
N LEU A 210 -4.85 -3.28 -2.58
CA LEU A 210 -5.39 -4.28 -3.51
C LEU A 210 -6.81 -3.95 -3.95
N HIS A 211 -7.69 -3.57 -3.01
CA HIS A 211 -9.07 -3.17 -3.27
C HIS A 211 -9.14 -2.12 -4.38
N LYS A 212 -8.39 -1.02 -4.22
CA LYS A 212 -8.34 0.07 -5.21
C LYS A 212 -7.88 -0.45 -6.57
N ARG A 213 -6.78 -1.20 -6.62
CA ARG A 213 -6.23 -1.70 -7.89
C ARG A 213 -7.20 -2.66 -8.59
N LEU A 214 -7.84 -3.55 -7.85
CA LEU A 214 -8.81 -4.51 -8.39
C LEU A 214 -10.08 -3.81 -8.89
N GLN A 215 -10.55 -2.79 -8.17
CA GLN A 215 -11.67 -1.96 -8.61
C GLN A 215 -11.34 -1.19 -9.90
N GLU A 216 -10.16 -0.59 -10.00
CA GLU A 216 -9.68 0.05 -11.24
C GLU A 216 -9.64 -0.92 -12.42
N LEU A 217 -9.11 -2.14 -12.20
CA LEU A 217 -9.08 -3.17 -13.23
C LEU A 217 -10.48 -3.59 -13.69
N ALA A 218 -11.45 -3.70 -12.78
CA ALA A 218 -12.84 -3.99 -13.14
C ALA A 218 -13.46 -2.87 -13.99
N PHE A 219 -13.16 -1.60 -13.70
CA PHE A 219 -13.61 -0.47 -14.52
C PHE A 219 -12.99 -0.50 -15.93
N LEU A 220 -11.72 -0.84 -16.04
CA LEU A 220 -10.99 -0.88 -17.31
C LEU A 220 -11.40 -2.07 -18.20
N ASN A 221 -11.92 -3.13 -17.60
CA ASN A 221 -12.30 -4.38 -18.28
C ASN A 221 -13.80 -4.63 -18.14
N ARG A 222 -14.58 -4.02 -19.03
CA ARG A 222 -16.05 -4.11 -19.08
C ARG A 222 -16.53 -5.56 -19.01
N GLY A 223 -17.44 -5.83 -18.07
CA GLY A 223 -18.07 -7.15 -17.91
C GLY A 223 -17.19 -8.22 -17.27
N VAL A 224 -15.96 -7.91 -16.86
CA VAL A 224 -15.13 -8.82 -16.05
C VAL A 224 -15.52 -8.66 -14.59
N ARG A 225 -15.94 -9.75 -13.96
CA ARG A 225 -16.26 -9.80 -12.54
C ARG A 225 -14.99 -10.02 -11.73
N ILE A 226 -14.68 -9.13 -10.81
CA ILE A 226 -13.56 -9.29 -9.87
C ILE A 226 -14.10 -9.42 -8.46
N VAL A 227 -13.86 -10.57 -7.81
CA VAL A 227 -14.25 -10.82 -6.42
C VAL A 227 -13.01 -10.65 -5.54
N TYR A 228 -13.09 -9.77 -4.55
CA TYR A 228 -11.99 -9.55 -3.60
C TYR A 228 -12.44 -9.86 -2.17
N ARG A 229 -11.62 -10.64 -1.43
CA ARG A 229 -11.89 -10.98 -0.03
C ARG A 229 -10.62 -10.96 0.81
N ASP A 230 -10.74 -10.51 2.05
CA ASP A 230 -9.71 -10.63 3.08
C ASP A 230 -10.26 -11.44 4.25
N GLU A 231 -9.80 -12.69 4.37
CA GLU A 231 -10.27 -13.60 5.41
C GLU A 231 -9.83 -13.15 6.82
N ARG A 232 -8.81 -12.30 6.92
CA ARG A 232 -8.30 -11.82 8.22
C ARG A 232 -9.32 -10.93 8.90
N THR A 233 -10.01 -10.09 8.13
CA THR A 233 -11.01 -9.13 8.59
C THR A 233 -12.45 -9.54 8.26
N ASP A 234 -12.62 -10.60 7.46
CA ASP A 234 -13.89 -11.01 6.83
C ASP A 234 -14.54 -9.90 6.00
N GLU A 235 -13.71 -9.02 5.45
CA GLU A 235 -14.12 -7.98 4.51
C GLU A 235 -14.00 -8.48 3.07
N GLY A 236 -14.85 -7.95 2.19
CA GLY A 236 -14.78 -8.28 0.77
C GLY A 236 -15.77 -7.47 -0.04
N GLU A 237 -15.49 -7.35 -1.33
CA GLU A 237 -16.34 -6.66 -2.29
C GLU A 237 -16.27 -7.35 -3.65
N GLU A 238 -17.36 -7.28 -4.39
CA GLU A 238 -17.44 -7.76 -5.76
C GLU A 238 -17.57 -6.56 -6.70
N PHE A 239 -16.70 -6.52 -7.72
CA PHE A 239 -16.67 -5.48 -8.73
C PHE A 239 -17.14 -6.04 -10.06
N LEU A 240 -18.19 -5.42 -10.61
CA LEU A 240 -18.67 -5.69 -11.96
C LEU A 240 -19.23 -4.41 -12.54
N TYR A 241 -18.59 -3.90 -13.59
CA TYR A 241 -18.95 -2.64 -14.23
C TYR A 241 -19.25 -2.86 -15.71
N GLU A 242 -20.50 -2.65 -16.12
CA GLU A 242 -20.96 -2.91 -17.49
C GLU A 242 -20.60 -1.77 -18.44
N ASN A 243 -20.60 -0.52 -17.95
CA ASN A 243 -20.27 0.66 -18.73
C ASN A 243 -18.79 1.08 -18.56
N GLY A 244 -17.98 0.27 -17.88
CA GLY A 244 -16.53 0.41 -17.77
C GLY A 244 -16.07 1.79 -17.31
N ILE A 245 -15.21 2.46 -18.09
CA ILE A 245 -14.62 3.75 -17.70
C ILE A 245 -15.63 4.90 -17.57
N ILE A 246 -16.87 4.75 -18.08
CA ILE A 246 -17.95 5.71 -17.81
C ILE A 246 -18.30 5.69 -16.32
N GLU A 247 -18.51 4.48 -15.78
CA GLU A 247 -18.75 4.27 -14.35
C GLU A 247 -17.51 4.64 -13.53
N PHE A 248 -16.30 4.50 -14.10
CA PHE A 248 -15.08 4.96 -13.44
C PHE A 248 -15.07 6.49 -13.27
N VAL A 249 -15.41 7.26 -14.31
CA VAL A 249 -15.52 8.73 -14.20
C VAL A 249 -16.60 9.11 -13.19
N GLN A 250 -17.75 8.43 -13.20
CA GLN A 250 -18.82 8.65 -12.20
C GLN A 250 -18.34 8.33 -10.78
N HIS A 251 -17.62 7.23 -10.60
CA HIS A 251 -17.02 6.81 -9.35
C HIS A 251 -15.98 7.82 -8.86
N LEU A 252 -15.12 8.34 -9.74
CA LEU A 252 -14.20 9.42 -9.43
C LEU A 252 -14.95 10.71 -9.09
N ASN A 253 -16.08 11.00 -9.72
CA ASN A 253 -16.90 12.19 -9.44
C ASN A 253 -17.88 12.01 -8.28
N ARG A 254 -17.91 10.86 -7.59
CA ARG A 254 -18.87 10.59 -6.49
C ARG A 254 -18.87 11.66 -5.40
N ALA A 255 -17.70 12.28 -5.17
CA ALA A 255 -17.47 13.30 -4.16
C ALA A 255 -17.52 14.74 -4.70
N SER A 256 -18.00 14.94 -5.93
CA SER A 256 -18.00 16.24 -6.60
C SER A 256 -19.34 16.47 -7.31
N GLU A 257 -19.76 17.73 -7.45
CA GLU A 257 -21.00 18.06 -8.18
C GLU A 257 -20.72 18.18 -9.68
N PRO A 258 -21.28 17.32 -10.56
CA PRO A 258 -21.07 17.41 -12.00
C PRO A 258 -21.71 18.66 -12.61
N LEU A 259 -21.02 19.30 -13.56
CA LEU A 259 -21.53 20.46 -14.29
C LEU A 259 -22.63 20.09 -15.30
N HIS A 260 -22.63 18.84 -15.74
CA HIS A 260 -23.59 18.26 -16.68
C HIS A 260 -23.79 16.77 -16.35
N SER A 261 -25.00 16.26 -16.62
CA SER A 261 -25.38 14.87 -16.30
C SER A 261 -24.58 13.84 -17.08
N ASP A 262 -24.27 14.15 -18.34
CA ASP A 262 -23.80 13.15 -19.29
C ASP A 262 -22.26 13.03 -19.20
N VAL A 263 -21.73 11.82 -19.07
CA VAL A 263 -20.30 11.57 -19.22
C VAL A 263 -19.99 11.55 -20.71
N ILE A 264 -19.05 12.38 -21.13
CA ILE A 264 -18.62 12.44 -22.52
C ILE A 264 -17.72 11.23 -22.76
N TYR A 265 -18.11 10.38 -23.70
CA TYR A 265 -17.46 9.09 -23.95
C TYR A 265 -17.17 8.89 -25.43
N LEU A 266 -15.95 8.45 -25.74
CA LEU A 266 -15.56 8.01 -27.07
C LEU A 266 -14.73 6.72 -26.99
N SER A 267 -14.94 5.84 -27.96
CA SER A 267 -14.19 4.60 -28.10
C SER A 267 -14.04 4.20 -29.55
N GLY A 268 -12.93 3.55 -29.88
CA GLY A 268 -12.71 3.02 -31.20
C GLY A 268 -11.30 2.47 -31.37
N GLU A 269 -10.91 2.27 -32.61
CA GLU A 269 -9.57 1.84 -32.99
C GLU A 269 -9.11 2.70 -34.18
N SER A 270 -7.86 3.17 -34.13
CA SER A 270 -7.22 3.90 -35.22
C SER A 270 -5.76 3.49 -35.28
N ASP A 271 -5.25 3.18 -36.48
CA ASP A 271 -3.86 2.76 -36.69
C ASP A 271 -3.42 1.57 -35.79
N ASN A 272 -4.31 0.59 -35.58
CA ASN A 272 -4.15 -0.53 -34.64
C ASN A 272 -3.97 -0.14 -33.16
N VAL A 273 -4.31 1.11 -32.81
CA VAL A 273 -4.36 1.59 -31.44
C VAL A 273 -5.82 1.69 -31.02
N GLY A 274 -6.22 0.84 -30.09
CA GLY A 274 -7.52 0.95 -29.44
C GLY A 274 -7.52 2.13 -28.46
N TYR A 275 -8.60 2.89 -28.41
CA TYR A 275 -8.75 3.99 -27.47
C TYR A 275 -10.14 3.96 -26.83
N GLU A 276 -10.17 4.33 -25.56
CA GLU A 276 -11.38 4.50 -24.78
C GLU A 276 -11.17 5.69 -23.85
N ILE A 277 -11.95 6.76 -24.02
CA ILE A 277 -11.79 8.00 -23.28
C ILE A 277 -13.15 8.41 -22.73
N ALA A 278 -13.21 8.62 -21.42
CA ALA A 278 -14.37 9.17 -20.74
C ALA A 278 -13.97 10.45 -20.00
N LEU A 279 -14.79 11.50 -20.06
CA LEU A 279 -14.55 12.73 -19.32
C LEU A 279 -15.85 13.41 -18.89
N GLN A 280 -15.79 14.10 -17.76
CA GLN A 280 -16.89 14.89 -17.23
C GLN A 280 -16.35 16.06 -16.43
N TYR A 281 -16.95 17.24 -16.59
CA TYR A 281 -16.60 18.40 -15.78
C TYR A 281 -17.44 18.43 -14.51
N CYS A 282 -16.82 18.86 -13.42
CA CYS A 282 -17.42 19.01 -12.10
C CYS A 282 -17.08 20.38 -11.51
N GLY A 283 -17.71 20.75 -10.39
CA GLY A 283 -17.54 22.04 -9.70
C GLY A 283 -16.15 22.30 -9.15
N GLU A 284 -15.28 21.29 -9.13
CA GLU A 284 -13.93 21.34 -8.57
C GLU A 284 -12.99 22.32 -9.29
N PHE A 285 -11.91 22.67 -8.60
CA PHE A 285 -10.85 23.56 -9.08
C PHE A 285 -9.58 22.78 -9.50
N THR A 286 -9.64 21.45 -9.57
CA THR A 286 -8.50 20.57 -9.87
C THR A 286 -8.72 19.78 -11.15
N GLU A 287 -7.62 19.44 -11.81
CA GLU A 287 -7.60 18.47 -12.91
C GLU A 287 -7.42 17.07 -12.30
N ASN A 288 -8.32 16.13 -12.61
CA ASN A 288 -8.18 14.72 -12.27
C ASN A 288 -8.15 13.89 -13.57
N VAL A 289 -6.96 13.59 -14.06
CA VAL A 289 -6.79 12.77 -15.27
C VAL A 289 -6.09 11.47 -14.90
N GLN A 290 -6.80 10.35 -15.02
CA GLN A 290 -6.26 9.01 -14.88
C GLN A 290 -5.97 8.44 -16.27
N SER A 291 -4.79 7.87 -16.47
CA SER A 291 -4.37 7.40 -17.79
C SER A 291 -3.76 6.01 -17.75
N TYR A 292 -4.15 5.15 -18.68
CA TYR A 292 -3.82 3.74 -18.70
C TYR A 292 -3.41 3.30 -20.11
N VAL A 293 -2.42 2.41 -20.18
CA VAL A 293 -1.99 1.76 -21.42
C VAL A 293 -1.91 0.26 -21.17
N ASN A 294 -2.73 -0.54 -21.86
CA ASN A 294 -2.87 -1.98 -21.63
C ASN A 294 -3.08 -2.31 -20.12
N ASN A 295 -4.03 -1.63 -19.48
CA ASN A 295 -4.35 -1.73 -18.04
C ASN A 295 -3.24 -1.29 -17.05
N ILE A 296 -2.09 -0.82 -17.54
CA ILE A 296 -1.02 -0.27 -16.71
C ILE A 296 -1.28 1.22 -16.49
N HIS A 297 -1.26 1.65 -15.23
CA HIS A 297 -1.45 3.06 -14.87
C HIS A 297 -0.21 3.89 -15.21
N THR A 298 -0.35 4.84 -16.13
CA THR A 298 0.71 5.79 -16.49
C THR A 298 0.56 7.08 -15.68
N HIS A 299 0.93 7.06 -14.40
CA HIS A 299 0.74 8.19 -13.49
C HIS A 299 1.55 9.45 -13.86
N GLU A 300 2.64 9.30 -14.64
CA GLU A 300 3.41 10.43 -15.20
C GLU A 300 2.85 10.89 -16.55
N GLY A 301 1.79 10.26 -17.04
CA GLY A 301 1.15 10.53 -18.32
C GLY A 301 1.95 9.99 -19.49
N GLY A 302 2.20 10.83 -20.49
CA GLY A 302 2.90 10.44 -21.72
C GLY A 302 2.28 11.07 -22.96
N THR A 303 2.62 10.51 -24.11
CA THR A 303 2.19 11.00 -25.43
C THR A 303 0.66 11.01 -25.60
N HIS A 304 -0.04 10.01 -25.10
CA HIS A 304 -1.52 9.95 -25.07
C HIS A 304 -2.14 11.09 -24.28
N VAL A 305 -1.60 11.42 -23.10
CA VAL A 305 -2.10 12.54 -22.26
C VAL A 305 -1.79 13.89 -22.91
N SER A 306 -0.60 14.05 -23.53
CA SER A 306 -0.25 15.26 -24.30
C SER A 306 -1.23 15.52 -25.45
N GLY A 307 -1.54 14.46 -26.22
CA GLY A 307 -2.51 14.51 -27.32
C GLY A 307 -3.90 14.90 -26.84
N PHE A 308 -4.37 14.31 -25.74
CA PHE A 308 -5.63 14.64 -25.09
C PHE A 308 -5.71 16.13 -24.69
N ARG A 309 -4.71 16.63 -23.95
CA ARG A 309 -4.66 18.02 -23.46
C ARG A 309 -4.66 19.03 -24.61
N SER A 310 -3.89 18.74 -25.66
CA SER A 310 -3.78 19.60 -26.84
C SER A 310 -5.10 19.66 -27.62
N ALA A 311 -5.75 18.52 -27.85
CA ALA A 311 -7.03 18.45 -28.56
C ALA A 311 -8.19 19.11 -27.79
N LEU A 312 -8.26 18.90 -26.46
CA LEU A 312 -9.24 19.54 -25.60
C LEU A 312 -9.12 21.07 -25.67
N THR A 313 -7.92 21.58 -25.47
CA THR A 313 -7.63 23.03 -25.47
C THR A 313 -7.98 23.66 -26.81
N ARG A 314 -7.63 23.00 -27.93
CA ARG A 314 -7.90 23.49 -29.28
C ARG A 314 -9.41 23.52 -29.58
N SER A 315 -10.13 22.46 -29.22
CA SER A 315 -11.56 22.30 -29.54
C SER A 315 -12.42 23.33 -28.80
N LEU A 316 -12.20 23.49 -27.49
CA LEU A 316 -12.93 24.47 -26.66
C LEU A 316 -12.62 25.91 -27.07
N ASN A 317 -11.36 26.23 -27.37
CA ASN A 317 -10.98 27.54 -27.89
C ASN A 317 -11.64 27.85 -29.24
N SER A 318 -11.63 26.89 -30.17
CA SER A 318 -12.24 27.05 -31.49
C SER A 318 -13.74 27.34 -31.36
N TYR A 319 -14.44 26.57 -30.53
CA TYR A 319 -15.87 26.77 -30.27
C TYR A 319 -16.16 28.13 -29.61
N GLY A 320 -15.40 28.49 -28.56
CA GLY A 320 -15.58 29.77 -27.86
C GLY A 320 -15.34 30.99 -28.73
N ARG A 321 -14.38 30.94 -29.66
CA ARG A 321 -14.15 31.99 -30.68
C ARG A 321 -15.29 32.05 -31.69
N LYS A 322 -15.71 30.90 -32.23
CA LYS A 322 -16.80 30.80 -33.22
C LYS A 322 -18.11 31.37 -32.67
N GLN A 323 -18.40 31.12 -31.39
CA GLN A 323 -19.60 31.62 -30.70
C GLN A 323 -19.42 33.00 -30.05
N SER A 324 -18.26 33.64 -30.20
CA SER A 324 -17.94 34.96 -29.62
C SER A 324 -18.19 35.04 -28.11
N LEU A 325 -17.84 33.97 -27.37
CA LEU A 325 -18.03 33.87 -25.92
C LEU A 325 -16.90 34.57 -25.13
N PHE A 326 -15.75 34.77 -25.75
CA PHE A 326 -14.61 35.46 -25.14
C PHE A 326 -14.77 36.97 -25.27
N LYS A 327 -14.70 37.68 -24.15
CA LYS A 327 -14.71 39.16 -24.11
C LYS A 327 -13.28 39.70 -23.99
N ASP A 328 -12.76 39.70 -22.76
CA ASP A 328 -11.50 40.38 -22.42
C ASP A 328 -10.34 39.40 -22.23
N ILE A 329 -10.64 38.16 -21.83
CA ILE A 329 -9.64 37.14 -21.49
C ILE A 329 -9.93 35.89 -22.31
N THR A 330 -8.90 35.38 -22.98
CA THR A 330 -8.94 34.05 -23.63
C THR A 330 -8.39 33.01 -22.64
N PRO A 331 -9.15 31.96 -22.31
CA PRO A 331 -8.66 30.91 -21.42
C PRO A 331 -7.45 30.15 -22.02
N SER A 332 -6.48 29.81 -21.18
CA SER A 332 -5.37 28.92 -21.52
C SER A 332 -5.81 27.45 -21.47
N GLY A 333 -4.90 26.53 -21.82
CA GLY A 333 -5.15 25.10 -21.66
C GLY A 333 -5.40 24.71 -20.20
N ASP A 334 -4.68 25.33 -19.25
CA ASP A 334 -4.85 25.02 -17.81
C ASP A 334 -6.23 25.48 -17.32
N ASP A 335 -6.68 26.65 -17.78
CA ASP A 335 -8.01 27.18 -17.45
C ASP A 335 -9.13 26.22 -17.92
N PHE A 336 -8.96 25.54 -19.07
CA PHE A 336 -9.93 24.55 -19.55
C PHE A 336 -9.84 23.20 -18.85
N ARG A 337 -8.72 22.86 -18.20
CA ARG A 337 -8.60 21.61 -17.45
C ARG A 337 -9.04 21.73 -16.00
N GLU A 338 -9.30 22.95 -15.52
CA GLU A 338 -9.87 23.16 -14.19
C GLU A 338 -11.21 22.42 -14.05
N GLY A 339 -11.29 21.50 -13.08
CA GLY A 339 -12.49 20.72 -12.76
C GLY A 339 -12.85 19.66 -13.79
N ILE A 340 -11.90 19.19 -14.62
CA ILE A 340 -12.10 18.02 -15.47
C ILE A 340 -11.75 16.75 -14.70
N THR A 341 -12.63 15.76 -14.77
CA THR A 341 -12.30 14.37 -14.44
C THR A 341 -12.28 13.58 -15.74
N ALA A 342 -11.17 12.93 -16.08
CA ALA A 342 -11.05 12.12 -17.28
C ALA A 342 -10.32 10.81 -17.02
N VAL A 343 -10.76 9.75 -17.69
CA VAL A 343 -10.10 8.44 -17.74
C VAL A 343 -9.74 8.17 -19.20
N ILE A 344 -8.45 7.94 -19.46
CA ILE A 344 -7.90 7.68 -20.79
C ILE A 344 -7.33 6.26 -20.78
N SER A 345 -7.98 5.31 -21.47
CA SER A 345 -7.51 3.93 -21.59
C SER A 345 -7.10 3.64 -23.03
N MET A 346 -5.85 3.28 -23.24
CA MET A 346 -5.27 2.98 -24.54
C MET A 346 -4.90 1.50 -24.64
N ARG A 347 -5.16 0.88 -25.79
CA ARG A 347 -4.71 -0.47 -26.15
C ARG A 347 -3.67 -0.35 -27.25
N VAL A 348 -2.40 -0.50 -26.87
CA VAL A 348 -1.25 -0.28 -27.75
C VAL A 348 -0.54 -1.62 -27.96
N PRO A 349 -0.37 -2.11 -29.21
CA PRO A 349 0.31 -3.39 -29.47
C PRO A 349 1.77 -3.44 -29.04
N HIS A 350 2.50 -2.34 -29.20
CA HIS A 350 3.94 -2.23 -28.88
C HIS A 350 4.22 -0.97 -28.04
N PRO A 351 3.78 -0.96 -26.77
CA PRO A 351 3.97 0.23 -25.93
C PRO A 351 5.43 0.34 -25.52
N GLN A 352 5.97 1.55 -25.66
CA GLN A 352 7.31 1.95 -25.25
C GLN A 352 7.18 2.88 -24.06
N PHE A 353 7.70 2.45 -22.91
CA PHE A 353 7.67 3.24 -21.68
C PHE A 353 9.03 3.87 -21.40
N GLU A 354 9.03 5.06 -20.80
CA GLU A 354 10.23 5.68 -20.24
C GLU A 354 10.60 4.94 -18.94
N GLY A 355 11.48 3.94 -19.02
CA GLY A 355 11.97 3.16 -17.87
C GLY A 355 11.12 1.94 -17.50
N GLN A 356 11.63 1.14 -16.56
CA GLN A 356 11.06 -0.17 -16.21
C GLN A 356 9.76 -0.09 -15.41
N THR A 357 9.54 1.00 -14.67
CA THR A 357 8.34 1.19 -13.84
C THR A 357 7.07 1.44 -14.67
N LYS A 358 7.18 1.51 -16.01
CA LYS A 358 6.08 1.69 -16.97
C LYS A 358 5.16 2.88 -16.66
N THR A 359 5.73 3.97 -16.16
CA THR A 359 4.97 5.11 -15.60
C THR A 359 4.59 6.15 -16.65
N LYS A 360 5.31 6.21 -17.77
CA LYS A 360 5.11 7.20 -18.83
C LYS A 360 5.26 6.61 -20.23
N LEU A 361 4.29 6.88 -21.11
CA LEU A 361 4.29 6.40 -22.50
C LEU A 361 5.11 7.30 -23.43
N GLY A 362 5.95 6.69 -24.28
CA GLY A 362 6.85 7.38 -25.22
C GLY A 362 6.49 7.24 -26.71
N ASN A 363 5.45 6.49 -27.08
CA ASN A 363 5.03 6.30 -28.48
C ASN A 363 4.47 7.60 -29.09
N SER A 364 5.21 8.24 -30.00
CA SER A 364 4.81 9.53 -30.58
C SER A 364 3.62 9.44 -31.53
N GLU A 365 3.41 8.28 -32.17
CA GLU A 365 2.24 7.99 -33.00
C GLU A 365 0.94 8.07 -32.19
N VAL A 366 0.96 7.66 -30.91
CA VAL A 366 -0.22 7.66 -30.04
C VAL A 366 -0.71 9.08 -29.75
N GLU A 367 0.19 10.06 -29.63
CA GLU A 367 -0.19 11.47 -29.45
C GLU A 367 -1.02 11.98 -30.64
N SER A 368 -0.59 11.65 -31.86
CA SER A 368 -1.27 12.08 -33.10
C SER A 368 -2.63 11.42 -33.25
N VAL A 369 -2.73 10.13 -32.90
CA VAL A 369 -4.00 9.39 -32.89
C VAL A 369 -4.98 10.04 -31.92
N VAL A 370 -4.61 10.20 -30.65
CA VAL A 370 -5.49 10.77 -29.62
C VAL A 370 -5.90 12.20 -29.97
N HIS A 371 -4.96 13.03 -30.43
CA HIS A 371 -5.27 14.41 -30.81
C HIS A 371 -6.32 14.49 -31.94
N THR A 372 -6.22 13.62 -32.94
CA THR A 372 -7.12 13.61 -34.09
C THR A 372 -8.51 13.12 -33.71
N VAL A 373 -8.61 11.92 -33.11
CA VAL A 373 -9.90 11.31 -32.78
C VAL A 373 -10.69 12.14 -31.76
N LEU A 374 -10.01 12.69 -30.74
CA LEU A 374 -10.65 13.52 -29.73
C LEU A 374 -11.05 14.89 -30.30
N GLY A 375 -10.20 15.49 -31.15
CA GLY A 375 -10.48 16.78 -31.76
C GLY A 375 -11.71 16.77 -32.67
N GLU A 376 -11.85 15.73 -33.50
CA GLU A 376 -13.03 15.53 -34.35
C GLU A 376 -14.29 15.27 -33.52
N PHE A 377 -14.19 14.37 -32.54
CA PHE A 377 -15.30 14.02 -31.67
C PHE A 377 -15.81 15.23 -30.86
N LEU A 378 -14.91 15.97 -30.20
CA LEU A 378 -15.29 17.15 -29.41
C LEU A 378 -15.88 18.25 -30.29
N SER A 379 -15.38 18.43 -31.51
CA SER A 379 -15.93 19.43 -32.43
C SER A 379 -17.40 19.13 -32.75
N ASN A 380 -17.73 17.87 -33.05
CA ASN A 380 -19.10 17.43 -33.30
C ASN A 380 -19.97 17.53 -32.04
N TYR A 381 -19.47 17.00 -30.90
CA TYR A 381 -20.20 17.00 -29.64
C TYR A 381 -20.58 18.41 -29.17
N LEU A 382 -19.68 19.39 -29.30
CA LEU A 382 -19.94 20.78 -28.89
C LEU A 382 -20.98 21.47 -29.79
N GLU A 383 -21.08 21.08 -31.07
CA GLU A 383 -22.10 21.57 -31.99
C GLU A 383 -23.47 20.93 -31.73
N GLU A 384 -23.50 19.62 -31.44
CA GLU A 384 -24.73 18.89 -31.10
C GLU A 384 -25.29 19.25 -29.72
N ASN A 385 -24.42 19.61 -28.77
CA ASN A 385 -24.77 19.88 -27.37
C ASN A 385 -24.44 21.32 -26.93
N PRO A 386 -25.10 22.35 -27.50
CA PRO A 386 -24.74 23.75 -27.30
C PRO A 386 -24.91 24.24 -25.86
N LYS A 387 -25.81 23.63 -25.07
CA LYS A 387 -26.00 23.95 -23.65
C LYS A 387 -24.76 23.53 -22.83
N ASN A 388 -24.32 22.29 -23.01
CA ASN A 388 -23.14 21.75 -22.34
C ASN A 388 -21.88 22.50 -22.80
N ALA A 389 -21.74 22.73 -24.12
CA ALA A 389 -20.64 23.49 -24.70
C ALA A 389 -20.48 24.89 -24.10
N LYS A 390 -21.59 25.63 -23.94
CA LYS A 390 -21.56 26.96 -23.29
C LYS A 390 -21.16 26.87 -21.82
N ASN A 391 -21.62 25.87 -21.08
CA ASN A 391 -21.23 25.68 -19.68
C ASN A 391 -19.73 25.37 -19.54
N LEU A 392 -19.21 24.48 -20.38
CA LEU A 392 -17.79 24.11 -20.45
C LEU A 392 -16.90 25.34 -20.71
N VAL A 393 -17.21 26.12 -21.75
CA VAL A 393 -16.45 27.32 -22.09
C VAL A 393 -16.58 28.38 -21.00
N ARG A 394 -17.76 28.56 -20.40
CA ARG A 394 -17.98 29.51 -19.31
C ARG A 394 -17.16 29.16 -18.07
N LYS A 395 -17.03 27.88 -17.72
CA LYS A 395 -16.16 27.44 -16.62
C LYS A 395 -14.71 27.82 -16.88
N GLY A 396 -14.20 27.57 -18.09
CA GLY A 396 -12.86 28.01 -18.48
C GLY A 396 -12.65 29.54 -18.42
N ILE A 397 -13.67 30.33 -18.76
CA ILE A 397 -13.61 31.80 -18.61
C ILE A 397 -13.52 32.20 -17.13
N LEU A 398 -14.34 31.60 -16.25
CA LEU A 398 -14.30 31.88 -14.82
C LEU A 398 -12.96 31.49 -14.18
N ALA A 399 -12.38 30.37 -14.61
CA ALA A 399 -11.03 29.94 -14.22
C ALA A 399 -9.98 30.98 -14.66
N ALA A 400 -10.05 31.44 -15.92
CA ALA A 400 -9.14 32.46 -16.44
C ALA A 400 -9.23 33.81 -15.68
N GLU A 401 -10.45 34.25 -15.36
CA GLU A 401 -10.69 35.43 -14.51
C GLU A 401 -10.13 35.24 -13.10
N ALA A 402 -10.31 34.05 -12.51
CA ALA A 402 -9.78 33.68 -11.19
C ALA A 402 -8.25 33.75 -11.18
N ARG A 403 -7.61 33.15 -12.19
CA ARG A 403 -6.16 33.14 -12.37
C ARG A 403 -5.61 34.55 -12.49
N GLU A 404 -6.30 35.46 -13.20
CA GLU A 404 -5.89 36.86 -13.25
C GLU A 404 -6.06 37.57 -11.90
N ALA A 405 -7.15 37.33 -11.18
CA ALA A 405 -7.34 37.87 -9.83
C ALA A 405 -6.27 37.36 -8.84
N ALA A 406 -5.95 36.06 -8.88
CA ALA A 406 -4.89 35.45 -8.10
C ALA A 406 -3.53 36.06 -8.46
N ARG A 407 -3.23 36.26 -9.76
CA ARG A 407 -2.00 36.95 -10.21
C ARG A 407 -1.90 38.36 -9.63
N LYS A 408 -2.99 39.13 -9.62
CA LYS A 408 -3.04 40.48 -9.00
C LYS A 408 -2.84 40.40 -7.48
N ALA A 409 -3.43 39.43 -6.80
CA ALA A 409 -3.25 39.22 -5.36
C ALA A 409 -1.79 38.83 -5.02
N LYS A 410 -1.18 37.93 -5.80
CA LYS A 410 0.24 37.56 -5.69
C LYS A 410 1.15 38.77 -5.96
N ALA A 411 0.83 39.60 -6.94
CA ALA A 411 1.57 40.84 -7.22
C ALA A 411 1.52 41.81 -6.03
N LEU A 412 0.36 42.02 -5.40
CA LEU A 412 0.23 42.84 -4.19
C LEU A 412 1.06 42.29 -3.01
N LEU A 413 1.15 40.97 -2.86
CA LEU A 413 2.02 40.33 -1.86
C LEU A 413 3.51 40.56 -2.16
N ARG A 414 3.90 40.65 -3.44
CA ARG A 414 5.26 40.97 -3.86
C ARG A 414 5.58 42.47 -3.69
N GLU A 415 4.67 43.36 -4.05
CA GLU A 415 4.85 44.82 -3.98
C GLU A 415 5.03 45.32 -2.55
N ARG A 416 4.38 44.70 -1.56
CA ARG A 416 4.64 44.97 -0.13
C ARG A 416 6.07 44.64 0.32
N LYS A 417 6.86 43.89 -0.46
CA LYS A 417 8.30 43.68 -0.20
C LYS A 417 9.18 44.77 -0.82
N GLY A 418 8.67 45.58 -1.75
CA GLY A 418 9.50 46.41 -2.64
C GLY A 418 9.78 47.85 -2.20
N VAL A 419 9.03 48.42 -1.24
CA VAL A 419 9.16 49.86 -0.93
C VAL A 419 9.16 50.08 0.59
N LEU A 420 10.36 50.32 1.16
CA LEU A 420 10.60 51.05 2.42
C LEU A 420 10.19 50.44 3.79
N SER A 421 10.11 49.12 3.96
CA SER A 421 10.11 48.52 5.31
C SER A 421 11.04 47.31 5.42
N GLY A 422 11.94 47.30 6.40
CA GLY A 422 12.76 46.13 6.72
C GLY A 422 11.91 44.87 6.94
N GLY A 423 12.40 43.74 6.41
CA GLY A 423 11.92 42.36 6.67
C GLY A 423 10.48 42.20 7.12
N GLY A 424 9.53 42.14 6.17
CA GLY A 424 8.07 41.98 6.37
C GLY A 424 7.64 40.61 6.93
N LEU A 425 8.20 40.25 8.07
CA LEU A 425 7.84 39.08 8.85
C LEU A 425 6.46 39.24 9.50
N PRO A 426 5.66 38.17 9.64
CA PRO A 426 4.42 38.23 10.41
C PRO A 426 4.71 38.67 11.84
N GLY A 427 3.94 39.62 12.39
CA GLY A 427 4.16 40.13 13.74
C GLY A 427 4.03 39.08 14.86
N LYS A 428 3.37 37.95 14.58
CA LYS A 428 3.23 36.81 15.47
C LYS A 428 4.36 35.77 15.37
N LEU A 429 5.20 35.86 14.34
CA LEU A 429 6.32 34.94 14.18
C LEU A 429 7.40 35.24 15.22
N ARG A 430 7.72 34.23 16.02
CA ARG A 430 8.87 34.25 16.93
C ARG A 430 10.05 33.64 16.19
N ASP A 431 10.82 34.47 15.49
CA ASP A 431 11.90 33.99 14.62
C ASP A 431 13.10 33.42 15.39
N CYS A 432 14.00 32.71 14.70
CA CYS A 432 15.28 32.25 15.22
C CYS A 432 16.40 33.27 14.93
N SER A 433 17.52 33.19 15.66
CA SER A 433 18.64 34.12 15.46
C SER A 433 19.58 33.74 14.32
N SER A 434 19.68 32.45 14.01
CA SER A 434 20.52 31.95 12.91
C SER A 434 19.90 32.27 11.55
N LYS A 435 20.77 32.41 10.55
CA LYS A 435 20.43 32.55 9.14
C LYS A 435 20.90 31.36 8.29
N GLU A 436 21.51 30.36 8.93
CA GLU A 436 21.93 29.11 8.28
C GLU A 436 20.70 28.27 7.97
N MET A 437 20.18 28.42 6.76
CA MET A 437 18.91 27.83 6.34
C MET A 437 18.82 26.33 6.61
N GLU A 438 19.90 25.56 6.38
CA GLU A 438 19.92 24.10 6.58
C GLU A 438 19.67 23.65 8.02
N ARG A 439 19.91 24.54 8.99
CA ARG A 439 19.73 24.25 10.42
C ARG A 439 18.43 24.86 10.96
N CYS A 440 17.87 25.83 10.27
CA CYS A 440 16.70 26.57 10.71
C CYS A 440 15.40 25.75 10.56
N GLU A 441 14.56 25.80 11.59
CA GLU A 441 13.32 25.04 11.69
C GLU A 441 12.16 25.98 12.04
N LEU A 442 11.00 25.77 11.42
CA LEU A 442 9.77 26.51 11.71
C LEU A 442 8.73 25.56 12.30
N TYR A 443 8.29 25.83 13.52
CA TYR A 443 7.19 25.09 14.16
C TYR A 443 5.88 25.85 14.01
N LEU A 444 4.89 25.20 13.41
CA LEU A 444 3.51 25.65 13.35
C LEU A 444 2.77 25.06 14.55
N VAL A 445 2.32 25.92 15.46
CA VAL A 445 1.78 25.48 16.77
C VAL A 445 0.33 25.89 16.92
N GLU A 446 -0.47 24.98 17.46
CA GLU A 446 -1.88 25.20 17.76
C GLU A 446 -2.07 26.18 18.93
N GLY A 447 -2.55 27.39 18.63
CA GLY A 447 -2.91 28.39 19.62
C GLY A 447 -1.72 29.07 20.33
N ASP A 448 -2.06 30.10 21.11
CA ASP A 448 -1.06 30.88 21.85
C ASP A 448 -0.56 30.14 23.10
N SER A 449 -1.32 29.19 23.65
CA SER A 449 -0.97 28.40 24.84
C SER A 449 0.21 27.47 24.56
N ALA A 450 0.04 26.52 23.63
CA ALA A 450 1.14 25.64 23.19
C ALA A 450 2.27 26.46 22.55
N GLY A 451 1.94 27.55 21.83
CA GLY A 451 2.94 28.50 21.32
C GLY A 451 3.83 29.10 22.41
N GLY A 452 3.26 29.40 23.59
CA GLY A 452 3.98 29.87 24.78
C GLY A 452 4.96 28.82 25.34
N SER A 453 4.50 27.60 25.58
CA SER A 453 5.36 26.49 26.04
C SER A 453 6.47 26.18 25.03
N ALA A 454 6.14 26.17 23.73
CA ALA A 454 7.11 25.98 22.65
C ALA A 454 8.14 27.10 22.60
N GLU A 455 7.75 28.36 22.77
CA GLU A 455 8.70 29.48 22.86
C GLU A 455 9.63 29.38 24.06
N GLY A 456 9.12 28.90 25.20
CA GLY A 456 9.92 28.67 26.40
C GLY A 456 10.95 27.55 26.22
N GLY A 457 10.57 26.47 25.54
CA GLY A 457 11.41 25.27 25.36
C GLY A 457 12.32 25.29 24.13
N ARG A 458 12.07 26.16 23.14
CA ARG A 458 12.80 26.14 21.86
C ARG A 458 14.28 26.46 21.99
N LEU A 459 15.06 25.89 21.08
CA LEU A 459 16.43 26.28 20.81
C LEU A 459 16.41 27.55 19.93
N ARG A 460 16.38 28.71 20.59
CA ARG A 460 16.24 30.05 19.97
C ARG A 460 17.24 30.34 18.84
N GLU A 461 18.38 29.65 18.85
CA GLU A 461 19.39 29.77 17.82
C GLU A 461 18.84 29.43 16.44
N TYR A 462 18.09 28.33 16.29
CA TYR A 462 17.66 27.84 14.98
C TYR A 462 16.19 27.41 14.91
N GLN A 463 15.42 27.51 15.99
CA GLN A 463 13.99 27.15 16.00
C GLN A 463 13.10 28.39 16.09
N ALA A 464 12.28 28.59 15.07
CA ALA A 464 11.23 29.61 14.99
C ALA A 464 9.86 29.02 15.32
N ILE A 465 8.99 29.81 15.96
CA ILE A 465 7.62 29.40 16.33
C ILE A 465 6.61 30.34 15.66
N LEU A 466 5.63 29.77 14.96
CA LEU A 466 4.49 30.48 14.41
C LEU A 466 3.20 29.93 15.04
N PRO A 467 2.60 30.63 16.01
CA PRO A 467 1.31 30.24 16.57
C PRO A 467 0.19 30.50 15.55
N LEU A 468 -0.72 29.54 15.45
CA LEU A 468 -1.90 29.60 14.58
C LEU A 468 -3.16 29.72 15.43
N ARG A 469 -4.03 30.67 15.10
CA ARG A 469 -5.25 30.93 15.87
C ARG A 469 -6.48 30.37 15.17
N GLY A 470 -7.18 29.48 15.87
CA GLY A 470 -8.38 28.84 15.36
C GLY A 470 -8.11 27.88 14.21
N LYS A 471 -9.18 27.39 13.58
CA LYS A 471 -9.11 26.47 12.45
C LYS A 471 -8.76 27.23 11.17
N ILE A 472 -7.82 26.70 10.41
CA ILE A 472 -7.37 27.28 9.14
C ILE A 472 -8.47 27.11 8.08
N ILE A 473 -8.52 28.01 7.10
CA ILE A 473 -9.42 27.86 5.96
C ILE A 473 -9.11 26.57 5.20
N ASN A 474 -10.15 25.81 4.83
CA ASN A 474 -9.99 24.64 3.98
C ASN A 474 -9.60 25.08 2.56
N ALA A 475 -8.33 24.85 2.22
CA ALA A 475 -7.72 25.22 0.94
C ALA A 475 -8.15 24.34 -0.24
N TYR A 476 -8.83 23.21 0.02
CA TYR A 476 -9.38 22.34 -1.02
C TYR A 476 -10.72 22.91 -1.53
N LYS A 477 -11.64 23.16 -0.59
CA LYS A 477 -12.98 23.70 -0.86
C LYS A 477 -12.99 25.17 -1.33
N SER A 478 -11.93 25.91 -1.02
CA SER A 478 -11.89 27.36 -1.24
C SER A 478 -11.06 27.72 -2.48
N ARG A 479 -11.57 28.66 -3.28
CA ARG A 479 -10.83 29.27 -4.39
C ARG A 479 -9.52 29.91 -3.90
N GLU A 480 -8.50 29.90 -4.76
CA GLU A 480 -7.15 30.39 -4.43
C GLU A 480 -7.17 31.85 -3.92
N ASP A 481 -7.96 32.74 -4.53
CA ASP A 481 -8.10 34.14 -4.10
C ASP A 481 -8.62 34.28 -2.66
N LYS A 482 -9.59 33.45 -2.25
CA LYS A 482 -10.10 33.42 -0.86
C LYS A 482 -9.08 32.86 0.11
N VAL A 483 -8.35 31.82 -0.28
CA VAL A 483 -7.27 31.23 0.53
C VAL A 483 -6.19 32.27 0.80
N LEU A 484 -5.80 33.04 -0.22
CA LEU A 484 -4.81 34.11 -0.11
C LEU A 484 -5.28 35.35 0.64
N ALA A 485 -6.59 35.54 0.82
CA ALA A 485 -7.14 36.60 1.65
C ALA A 485 -7.03 36.30 3.16
N ASN A 486 -6.88 35.03 3.55
CA ASN A 486 -6.82 34.61 4.95
C ASN A 486 -5.51 35.04 5.63
N GLU A 487 -5.61 35.61 6.84
CA GLU A 487 -4.45 36.15 7.58
C GLU A 487 -3.46 35.09 8.05
N GLU A 488 -3.96 33.94 8.52
CA GLU A 488 -3.14 32.82 8.99
C GLU A 488 -2.33 32.23 7.83
N VAL A 489 -2.99 32.02 6.69
CA VAL A 489 -2.36 31.56 5.45
C VAL A 489 -1.30 32.56 4.97
N ARG A 490 -1.63 33.85 4.91
CA ARG A 490 -0.66 34.89 4.52
C ARG A 490 0.55 34.95 5.46
N SER A 491 0.32 34.78 6.76
CA SER A 491 1.39 34.74 7.75
C SER A 491 2.33 33.56 7.50
N MET A 492 1.77 32.38 7.24
CA MET A 492 2.54 31.18 6.91
C MET A 492 3.31 31.33 5.59
N ILE A 493 2.68 31.86 4.52
CA ILE A 493 3.35 32.13 3.24
C ILE A 493 4.53 33.08 3.43
N SER A 494 4.34 34.16 4.21
CA SER A 494 5.41 35.11 4.51
C SER A 494 6.52 34.48 5.35
N ALA A 495 6.17 33.65 6.34
CA ALA A 495 7.12 32.94 7.19
C ALA A 495 7.98 31.97 6.38
N VAL A 496 7.39 31.15 5.52
CA VAL A 496 8.14 30.17 4.71
C VAL A 496 9.00 30.86 3.66
N GLY A 497 8.45 31.86 2.96
CA GLY A 497 9.20 32.76 2.09
C GLY A 497 9.42 32.30 0.64
N ILE A 498 8.97 31.10 0.27
CA ILE A 498 9.23 30.51 -1.07
C ILE A 498 8.26 30.95 -2.17
N GLY A 499 7.13 31.57 -1.85
CA GLY A 499 6.03 31.75 -2.81
C GLY A 499 4.97 30.65 -2.69
N ILE A 500 4.12 30.52 -3.71
CA ILE A 500 2.97 29.60 -3.75
C ILE A 500 2.65 29.16 -5.19
N GLY A 501 2.15 27.94 -5.36
CA GLY A 501 1.82 27.38 -6.67
C GLY A 501 3.04 27.35 -7.59
N GLU A 502 2.89 27.78 -8.85
CA GLU A 502 3.97 27.80 -9.85
C GLU A 502 5.10 28.80 -9.54
N ASP A 503 4.85 29.79 -8.67
CA ASP A 503 5.84 30.82 -8.30
C ASP A 503 6.79 30.36 -7.18
N GLN A 504 6.72 29.08 -6.80
CA GLN A 504 7.55 28.53 -5.74
C GLN A 504 9.03 28.54 -6.13
N ASP A 505 9.85 29.02 -5.22
CA ASP A 505 11.30 29.01 -5.35
C ASP A 505 11.91 28.51 -4.04
N LEU A 506 12.24 27.21 -4.02
CA LEU A 506 12.85 26.54 -2.88
C LEU A 506 14.19 27.14 -2.47
N SER A 507 14.90 27.84 -3.36
CA SER A 507 16.18 28.50 -3.02
C SER A 507 15.98 29.68 -2.07
N LYS A 508 14.78 30.26 -2.03
CA LYS A 508 14.40 31.38 -1.15
C LYS A 508 13.88 30.93 0.21
N ARG A 509 13.87 29.62 0.49
CA ARG A 509 13.37 29.09 1.76
C ARG A 509 14.21 29.60 2.92
N ARG A 510 13.55 29.86 4.05
CA ARG A 510 14.22 30.38 5.26
C ARG A 510 14.48 29.31 6.30
N TYR A 511 13.69 28.23 6.24
CA TYR A 511 13.78 27.09 7.14
C TYR A 511 13.88 25.84 6.29
N ASP A 512 14.78 24.94 6.64
CA ASP A 512 14.89 23.63 5.98
C ASP A 512 13.76 22.68 6.43
N LYS A 513 13.29 22.82 7.68
CA LYS A 513 12.20 22.00 8.22
C LYS A 513 11.02 22.85 8.62
N ILE A 514 9.83 22.47 8.15
CA ILE A 514 8.56 23.01 8.59
C ILE A 514 7.86 21.91 9.39
N VAL A 515 7.73 22.10 10.69
CA VAL A 515 7.21 21.11 11.63
C VAL A 515 5.82 21.52 12.09
N ILE A 516 4.82 20.69 11.82
CA ILE A 516 3.46 20.83 12.33
C ILE A 516 3.43 20.20 13.73
N MET A 517 3.12 20.99 14.75
CA MET A 517 3.06 20.56 16.14
C MET A 517 1.68 20.91 16.71
N THR A 518 0.78 19.94 16.67
CA THR A 518 -0.62 20.02 17.12
C THR A 518 -0.87 19.06 18.28
N ASP A 519 -1.95 19.27 19.02
CA ASP A 519 -2.33 18.36 20.11
C ASP A 519 -2.73 16.98 19.57
N ALA A 520 -2.60 15.95 20.42
CA ALA A 520 -2.97 14.56 20.13
C ALA A 520 -4.46 14.29 20.36
N ASP A 521 -5.31 15.28 20.05
CA ASP A 521 -6.75 15.21 20.18
C ASP A 521 -7.45 15.36 18.81
N VAL A 522 -8.79 15.43 18.85
CA VAL A 522 -9.63 15.56 17.66
C VAL A 522 -9.46 16.91 16.94
N ASP A 523 -9.19 17.99 17.69
CA ASP A 523 -9.05 19.34 17.13
C ASP A 523 -7.66 19.53 16.52
N GLY A 524 -6.61 19.05 17.18
CA GLY A 524 -5.25 19.00 16.66
C GLY A 524 -5.14 18.12 15.41
N SER A 525 -5.81 16.97 15.40
CA SER A 525 -5.91 16.13 14.19
C SER A 525 -6.61 16.86 13.04
N HIS A 526 -7.65 17.64 13.31
CA HIS A 526 -8.33 18.44 12.30
C HIS A 526 -7.44 19.57 11.76
N ILE A 527 -6.74 20.32 12.63
CA ILE A 527 -5.81 21.38 12.21
C ILE A 527 -4.66 20.79 11.40
N ARG A 528 -4.11 19.65 11.81
CA ARG A 528 -3.09 18.91 11.05
C ARG A 528 -3.58 18.58 9.65
N THR A 529 -4.79 18.04 9.50
CA THR A 529 -5.37 17.74 8.18
C THR A 529 -5.54 18.99 7.32
N LEU A 530 -5.99 20.12 7.89
CA LEU A 530 -6.12 21.40 7.17
C LEU A 530 -4.75 21.94 6.71
N LEU A 531 -3.73 21.84 7.54
CA LEU A 531 -2.36 22.25 7.20
C LEU A 531 -1.77 21.38 6.09
N LEU A 532 -1.90 20.05 6.20
CA LEU A 532 -1.44 19.13 5.18
C LEU A 532 -2.14 19.39 3.84
N THR A 533 -3.45 19.64 3.87
CA THR A 533 -4.23 20.04 2.70
C THR A 533 -3.69 21.33 2.08
N PHE A 534 -3.39 22.33 2.90
CA PHE A 534 -2.80 23.59 2.42
C PHE A 534 -1.43 23.38 1.77
N PHE A 535 -0.52 22.65 2.42
CA PHE A 535 0.82 22.41 1.87
C PHE A 535 0.75 21.60 0.58
N TYR A 536 -0.07 20.56 0.54
CA TYR A 536 -0.30 19.76 -0.67
C TYR A 536 -0.80 20.61 -1.84
N ARG A 537 -1.78 21.49 -1.60
CA ARG A 537 -2.41 22.30 -2.65
C ARG A 537 -1.59 23.51 -3.09
N GLN A 538 -0.99 24.23 -2.14
CA GLN A 538 -0.43 25.57 -2.37
C GLN A 538 1.10 25.61 -2.34
N MET A 539 1.73 24.64 -1.68
CA MET A 539 3.18 24.58 -1.47
C MET A 539 3.73 23.16 -1.76
N TYR A 540 3.30 22.61 -2.89
CA TYR A 540 3.56 21.23 -3.29
C TYR A 540 5.05 20.86 -3.28
N ASP A 541 5.94 21.77 -3.72
CA ASP A 541 7.37 21.48 -3.82
C ASP A 541 8.02 21.24 -2.45
N LEU A 542 7.49 21.84 -1.38
CA LEU A 542 7.95 21.54 -0.01
C LEU A 542 7.58 20.12 0.42
N VAL A 543 6.38 19.66 0.05
CA VAL A 543 5.94 18.30 0.37
C VAL A 543 6.74 17.29 -0.45
N LYS A 544 6.92 17.56 -1.75
CA LYS A 544 7.70 16.73 -2.68
C LYS A 544 9.16 16.57 -2.23
N GLU A 545 9.82 17.65 -1.84
CA GLU A 545 11.19 17.62 -1.31
C GLU A 545 11.28 17.12 0.14
N GLY A 546 10.15 16.78 0.76
CA GLY A 546 10.07 16.24 2.11
C GLY A 546 10.56 17.23 3.17
N LYS A 547 10.17 18.50 3.03
CA LYS A 547 10.52 19.58 3.98
C LYS A 547 9.43 19.82 5.02
N VAL A 548 8.28 19.17 4.89
CA VAL A 548 7.17 19.20 5.84
C VAL A 548 7.23 17.99 6.77
N TYR A 549 7.11 18.24 8.06
CA TYR A 549 7.18 17.24 9.12
C TYR A 549 6.00 17.39 10.07
N VAL A 550 5.62 16.31 10.74
CA VAL A 550 4.69 16.33 11.87
C VAL A 550 5.45 15.88 13.11
N ALA A 551 5.38 16.66 14.17
CA ALA A 551 5.96 16.30 15.46
C ALA A 551 5.20 15.10 16.07
N GLN A 552 5.94 14.18 16.70
CA GLN A 552 5.37 13.08 17.46
C GLN A 552 5.70 13.27 18.94
N PRO A 553 4.90 14.05 19.69
CA PRO A 553 5.05 14.12 21.14
C PRO A 553 4.82 12.73 21.75
N PRO A 554 5.44 12.41 22.89
CA PRO A 554 5.27 11.11 23.53
C PRO A 554 3.86 10.92 24.07
N LEU A 555 3.32 9.71 23.94
CA LEU A 555 2.00 9.35 24.47
C LEU A 555 2.04 9.09 25.98
N PHE A 556 3.15 8.52 26.48
CA PHE A 556 3.32 8.19 27.89
C PHE A 556 4.58 8.82 28.50
N ARG A 557 4.45 9.25 29.74
CA ARG A 557 5.56 9.50 30.67
C ARG A 557 5.63 8.38 31.68
N VAL A 558 6.75 7.70 31.75
CA VAL A 558 6.99 6.61 32.69
C VAL A 558 8.02 7.06 33.72
N LYS A 559 7.64 7.02 34.99
CA LYS A 559 8.55 7.30 36.11
C LYS A 559 8.90 6.01 36.83
N GLN A 560 10.19 5.74 36.95
CA GLN A 560 10.75 4.64 37.73
C GLN A 560 11.75 5.18 38.75
N LYS A 561 11.35 5.23 40.02
CA LYS A 561 12.15 5.81 41.12
C LYS A 561 12.56 7.27 40.80
N LYS A 562 13.84 7.51 40.47
CA LYS A 562 14.39 8.83 40.10
C LYS A 562 14.54 9.04 38.60
N LYS A 563 14.33 8.02 37.77
CA LYS A 563 14.44 8.10 36.31
C LYS A 563 13.06 8.35 35.70
N THR A 564 12.98 9.31 34.79
CA THR A 564 11.81 9.56 33.95
C THR A 564 12.21 9.28 32.51
N PHE A 565 11.37 8.59 31.77
CA PHE A 565 11.52 8.40 30.33
C PHE A 565 10.14 8.48 29.67
N TYR A 566 10.16 8.62 28.34
CA TYR A 566 8.97 8.90 27.54
C TYR A 566 8.81 7.82 26.48
N VAL A 567 7.56 7.46 26.16
CA VAL A 567 7.22 6.39 25.21
C VAL A 567 6.23 6.95 24.19
N GLN A 568 6.45 6.67 22.90
CA GLN A 568 5.72 7.31 21.80
C GLN A 568 4.47 6.54 21.40
N THR A 569 4.53 5.20 21.41
CA THR A 569 3.42 4.35 20.95
C THR A 569 2.97 3.34 22.01
N GLU A 570 1.75 2.81 21.85
CA GLU A 570 1.28 1.71 22.70
C GLU A 570 2.08 0.42 22.46
N GLU A 571 2.53 0.16 21.24
CA GLU A 571 3.35 -1.00 20.89
C GLU A 571 4.72 -0.92 21.56
N GLU A 572 5.39 0.23 21.49
CA GLU A 572 6.63 0.47 22.23
C GLU A 572 6.43 0.29 23.73
N MET A 573 5.30 0.74 24.28
CA MET A 573 4.97 0.55 25.68
C MET A 573 4.81 -0.94 26.01
N LYS A 574 4.08 -1.70 25.20
CA LYS A 574 3.93 -3.17 25.36
C LYS A 574 5.29 -3.87 25.28
N ASN A 575 6.15 -3.49 24.34
CA ASN A 575 7.49 -4.06 24.16
C ASN A 575 8.39 -3.72 25.36
N GLN A 576 8.41 -2.46 25.81
CA GLN A 576 9.18 -2.05 26.99
C GLN A 576 8.70 -2.74 28.28
N LEU A 577 7.38 -2.89 28.46
CA LEU A 577 6.82 -3.65 29.58
C LEU A 577 7.22 -5.13 29.50
N THR A 578 7.21 -5.70 28.30
CA THR A 578 7.64 -7.09 28.06
C THR A 578 9.13 -7.24 28.40
N GLU A 579 10.02 -6.40 27.85
CA GLU A 579 11.45 -6.41 28.16
C GLU A 579 11.76 -6.18 29.65
N SER A 580 11.07 -5.22 30.27
CA SER A 580 11.20 -4.93 31.71
C SER A 580 10.73 -6.11 32.56
N GLY A 581 9.68 -6.80 32.12
CA GLY A 581 9.21 -8.04 32.71
C GLY A 581 10.26 -9.14 32.59
N LEU A 582 10.84 -9.32 31.39
CA LEU A 582 11.79 -10.40 31.08
C LEU A 582 13.11 -10.32 31.85
N LYS A 583 13.63 -9.11 32.13
CA LYS A 583 14.96 -8.92 32.74
C LYS A 583 15.18 -9.62 34.08
N ASP A 584 14.15 -9.66 34.93
CA ASP A 584 14.25 -10.24 36.28
C ASP A 584 13.27 -11.40 36.49
N SER A 585 12.62 -11.87 35.43
CA SER A 585 11.63 -12.95 35.53
C SER A 585 12.24 -14.30 35.19
N THR A 586 11.87 -15.30 35.98
CA THR A 586 12.15 -16.71 35.73
C THR A 586 10.84 -17.44 35.60
N PHE A 587 10.66 -18.14 34.48
CA PHE A 587 9.52 -19.00 34.26
C PHE A 587 9.83 -20.42 34.76
N ASP A 588 9.00 -20.91 35.67
CA ASP A 588 9.07 -22.25 36.26
C ASP A 588 7.92 -23.09 35.66
N PRO A 589 8.22 -23.93 34.66
CA PRO A 589 7.25 -24.85 34.08
C PRO A 589 6.86 -26.03 35.00
N ARG A 590 7.35 -26.07 36.25
CA ARG A 590 7.11 -27.12 37.27
C ARG A 590 7.63 -28.51 36.92
N ASP A 591 8.58 -28.59 35.98
CA ASP A 591 9.24 -29.83 35.56
C ASP A 591 10.72 -29.92 36.01
N GLY A 592 11.13 -29.01 36.91
CA GLY A 592 12.50 -28.89 37.41
C GLY A 592 13.39 -27.93 36.59
N ARG A 593 12.92 -27.42 35.46
CA ARG A 593 13.61 -26.36 34.70
C ARG A 593 13.28 -24.97 35.26
N LEU A 594 14.17 -24.03 35.00
CA LEU A 594 13.97 -22.60 35.24
C LEU A 594 14.39 -21.85 33.99
N ILE A 595 13.43 -21.27 33.28
CA ILE A 595 13.64 -20.63 31.99
C ILE A 595 13.81 -19.13 32.22
N SER A 596 14.94 -18.58 31.77
CA SER A 596 15.29 -17.17 31.92
C SER A 596 16.19 -16.69 30.77
N GLY A 597 16.42 -15.38 30.65
CA GLY A 597 17.34 -14.83 29.66
C GLY A 597 16.93 -15.13 28.20
N ALA A 598 17.88 -15.61 27.40
CA ALA A 598 17.67 -15.85 25.96
C ALA A 598 16.58 -16.90 25.67
N GLU A 599 16.47 -17.94 26.49
CA GLU A 599 15.44 -18.97 26.31
C GLU A 599 14.04 -18.41 26.57
N MET A 600 13.89 -17.55 27.59
CA MET A 600 12.63 -16.87 27.89
C MET A 600 12.24 -15.88 26.78
N ASN A 601 13.20 -15.18 26.19
CA ASN A 601 12.97 -14.30 25.04
C ASN A 601 12.48 -15.09 23.82
N LYS A 602 13.13 -16.23 23.50
CA LYS A 602 12.69 -17.11 22.40
C LYS A 602 11.26 -17.60 22.65
N LEU A 603 10.97 -18.06 23.86
CA LEU A 603 9.63 -18.53 24.24
C LEU A 603 8.56 -17.44 24.07
N CYS A 604 8.80 -16.23 24.59
CA CYS A 604 7.85 -15.12 24.47
C CYS A 604 7.66 -14.67 23.02
N ALA A 605 8.73 -14.67 22.20
CA ALA A 605 8.64 -14.36 20.78
C ALA A 605 7.80 -15.41 20.01
N THR A 606 8.04 -16.70 20.26
CA THR A 606 7.25 -17.79 19.67
C THR A 606 5.77 -17.70 20.08
N LEU A 607 5.49 -17.40 21.36
CA LEU A 607 4.11 -17.21 21.84
C LEU A 607 3.45 -15.98 21.22
N SER A 608 4.19 -14.90 21.01
CA SER A 608 3.64 -13.71 20.36
C SER A 608 3.32 -13.97 18.89
N ALA A 609 4.12 -14.79 18.21
CA ALA A 609 3.92 -15.16 16.81
C ALA A 609 2.77 -16.16 16.60
N ILE A 610 2.44 -16.98 17.61
CA ILE A 610 1.40 -18.01 17.50
C ILE A 610 -0.01 -17.48 17.81
N GLU A 611 -0.14 -16.32 18.48
CA GLU A 611 -1.43 -15.73 18.87
C GLU A 611 -2.36 -15.50 17.66
N GLU A 612 -1.86 -14.86 16.60
CA GLU A 612 -2.68 -14.48 15.44
C GLU A 612 -3.13 -15.72 14.61
N PRO A 613 -2.25 -16.67 14.24
CA PRO A 613 -2.68 -17.90 13.57
C PRO A 613 -3.69 -18.72 14.40
N LEU A 614 -3.54 -18.77 15.73
CA LEU A 614 -4.50 -19.46 16.59
C LEU A 614 -5.85 -18.75 16.63
N ALA A 615 -5.85 -17.42 16.73
CA ALA A 615 -7.09 -16.63 16.68
C ALA A 615 -7.82 -16.81 15.33
N ALA A 616 -7.07 -16.95 14.22
CA ALA A 616 -7.63 -17.25 12.92
C ALA A 616 -8.27 -18.65 12.84
N LEU A 617 -7.62 -19.67 13.40
CA LEU A 617 -8.16 -21.02 13.48
C LEU A 617 -9.47 -21.05 14.30
N GLU A 618 -9.49 -20.35 15.45
CA GLU A 618 -10.66 -20.21 16.33
C GLU A 618 -11.81 -19.47 15.64
N ARG A 619 -11.51 -18.43 14.83
CA ARG A 619 -12.52 -17.71 14.00
C ARG A 619 -13.21 -18.61 12.98
N ARG A 620 -12.51 -19.63 12.44
CA ARG A 620 -13.10 -20.66 11.55
C ARG A 620 -13.96 -21.70 12.30
N GLY A 621 -14.17 -21.52 13.61
CA GLY A 621 -14.92 -22.44 14.46
C GLY A 621 -14.13 -23.70 14.83
N ILE A 622 -12.84 -23.78 14.48
CA ILE A 622 -11.99 -24.92 14.81
C ILE A 622 -11.34 -24.65 16.17
N ASN A 623 -11.88 -25.28 17.20
CA ASN A 623 -11.34 -25.15 18.55
C ASN A 623 -9.99 -25.87 18.69
N LEU A 624 -8.95 -25.18 19.18
CA LEU A 624 -7.60 -25.73 19.34
C LEU A 624 -7.58 -27.01 20.19
N ARG A 625 -8.37 -27.11 21.27
CA ARG A 625 -8.46 -28.32 22.11
C ARG A 625 -8.95 -29.52 21.31
N THR A 626 -9.93 -29.30 20.43
CA THR A 626 -10.49 -30.38 19.59
C THR A 626 -9.52 -30.76 18.48
N HIS A 627 -8.82 -29.78 17.89
CA HIS A 627 -7.87 -30.04 16.82
C HIS A 627 -6.57 -30.68 17.33
N ALA A 628 -6.14 -30.34 18.54
CA ALA A 628 -5.01 -30.98 19.21
C ALA A 628 -5.19 -32.50 19.37
N ALA A 629 -6.41 -32.98 19.56
CA ALA A 629 -6.70 -34.41 19.63
C ALA A 629 -6.46 -35.16 18.30
N ARG A 630 -6.36 -34.43 17.18
CA ARG A 630 -6.05 -34.98 15.84
C ARG A 630 -4.56 -34.89 15.50
N GLN A 631 -3.73 -34.45 16.45
CA GLN A 631 -2.29 -34.33 16.25
C GLN A 631 -1.68 -35.70 15.96
N ASP A 632 -0.75 -35.72 15.01
CA ASP A 632 0.00 -36.92 14.70
C ASP A 632 0.92 -37.33 15.86
N PRO A 633 0.83 -38.57 16.39
CA PRO A 633 1.60 -38.97 17.56
C PRO A 633 3.10 -39.10 17.29
N GLU A 634 3.53 -39.30 16.05
CA GLU A 634 4.95 -39.45 15.69
C GLU A 634 5.63 -38.11 15.39
N THR A 635 4.99 -37.31 14.54
CA THR A 635 5.54 -36.04 14.05
C THR A 635 5.07 -34.83 14.87
N GLY A 636 4.05 -34.99 15.73
CA GLY A 636 3.39 -33.95 16.51
C GLY A 636 2.84 -32.79 15.68
N LYS A 637 2.51 -33.02 14.41
CA LYS A 637 1.91 -32.02 13.52
C LYS A 637 0.39 -32.12 13.57
N LEU A 638 -0.26 -30.96 13.49
CA LEU A 638 -1.71 -30.86 13.30
C LEU A 638 -2.07 -31.08 11.82
N PRO A 639 -3.22 -31.72 11.54
CA PRO A 639 -3.73 -31.86 10.18
C PRO A 639 -4.01 -30.50 9.52
N MET A 640 -3.55 -30.35 8.28
CA MET A 640 -3.72 -29.15 7.46
C MET A 640 -4.90 -29.26 6.49
N PHE A 641 -5.24 -30.49 6.07
CA PHE A 641 -6.31 -30.75 5.12
C PHE A 641 -7.49 -31.39 5.84
N HIS A 642 -8.66 -30.76 5.71
CA HIS A 642 -9.94 -31.31 6.14
C HIS A 642 -10.75 -31.68 4.91
N VAL A 643 -11.00 -32.97 4.73
CA VAL A 643 -11.52 -33.52 3.49
C VAL A 643 -12.83 -34.22 3.77
N PHE A 644 -13.85 -33.86 3.01
CA PHE A 644 -15.14 -34.51 3.05
C PHE A 644 -15.31 -35.39 1.82
N LEU A 645 -15.53 -36.69 2.03
CA LEU A 645 -15.95 -37.62 0.98
C LEU A 645 -17.42 -37.97 1.23
N GLY A 646 -18.31 -37.25 0.57
CA GLY A 646 -19.75 -37.29 0.90
C GLY A 646 -20.05 -36.78 2.31
N GLN A 647 -20.43 -37.67 3.22
CA GLN A 647 -20.71 -37.32 4.63
C GLN A 647 -19.56 -37.72 5.59
N GLU A 648 -18.53 -38.39 5.09
CA GLU A 648 -17.39 -38.82 5.90
C GLU A 648 -16.32 -37.73 5.95
N GLU A 649 -15.83 -37.45 7.16
CA GLU A 649 -14.78 -36.47 7.42
C GLU A 649 -13.43 -37.15 7.60
N HIS A 650 -12.43 -36.70 6.84
CA HIS A 650 -11.05 -37.18 6.89
C HIS A 650 -10.10 -36.01 7.10
N TRP A 651 -9.02 -36.25 7.84
CA TRP A 651 -8.04 -35.22 8.19
C TRP A 651 -6.64 -35.70 7.83
N PHE A 652 -5.89 -34.88 7.08
CA PHE A 652 -4.56 -35.24 6.62
C PHE A 652 -3.52 -34.18 7.02
N ILE A 653 -2.34 -34.65 7.39
CA ILE A 653 -1.21 -33.81 7.80
C ILE A 653 -0.50 -33.28 6.56
N SER A 654 -0.20 -34.16 5.60
CA SER A 654 0.48 -33.80 4.37
C SER A 654 -0.40 -34.01 3.15
N ARG A 655 -0.08 -33.28 2.07
CA ARG A 655 -0.73 -33.46 0.78
C ARG A 655 -0.46 -34.84 0.19
N THR A 656 0.69 -35.43 0.49
CA THR A 656 1.04 -36.79 0.07
C THR A 656 0.05 -37.80 0.64
N ASP A 657 -0.27 -37.71 1.94
CA ASP A 657 -1.22 -38.62 2.59
C ASP A 657 -2.62 -38.47 2.00
N LEU A 658 -3.05 -37.24 1.72
CA LEU A 658 -4.31 -36.96 1.03
C LEU A 658 -4.32 -37.58 -0.37
N ASN A 659 -3.27 -37.39 -1.16
CA ASN A 659 -3.21 -37.94 -2.52
C ASN A 659 -3.25 -39.47 -2.50
N THR A 660 -2.53 -40.12 -1.58
CA THR A 660 -2.58 -41.58 -1.41
C THR A 660 -3.99 -42.05 -1.06
N PHE A 661 -4.68 -41.35 -0.16
CA PHE A 661 -6.07 -41.66 0.17
C PHE A 661 -7.00 -41.53 -1.06
N VAL A 662 -6.85 -40.47 -1.85
CA VAL A 662 -7.62 -40.27 -3.08
C VAL A 662 -7.36 -41.40 -4.07
N GLU A 663 -6.09 -41.75 -4.32
CA GLU A 663 -5.71 -42.85 -5.21
C GLU A 663 -6.29 -44.21 -4.75
N GLU A 664 -6.26 -44.51 -3.46
CA GLU A 664 -6.83 -45.74 -2.90
C GLU A 664 -8.35 -45.79 -3.08
N GLN A 665 -9.05 -44.68 -2.81
CA GLN A 665 -10.51 -44.60 -2.97
C GLN A 665 -10.94 -44.72 -4.45
N GLU A 666 -10.18 -44.15 -5.38
CA GLU A 666 -10.42 -44.30 -6.82
C GLU A 666 -10.19 -45.75 -7.29
N GLN A 667 -9.16 -46.42 -6.75
CA GLN A 667 -8.90 -47.83 -7.05
C GLN A 667 -9.99 -48.76 -6.50
N GLU A 668 -10.46 -48.52 -5.28
CA GLU A 668 -11.51 -49.32 -4.62
C GLU A 668 -12.87 -49.18 -5.32
N THR A 669 -13.22 -47.96 -5.73
CA THR A 669 -14.49 -47.68 -6.39
C THR A 669 -14.46 -47.91 -7.91
N GLY A 670 -13.25 -48.00 -8.49
CA GLY A 670 -13.02 -48.13 -9.93
C GLY A 670 -13.50 -46.91 -10.73
N GLN A 671 -13.68 -45.76 -10.07
CA GLN A 671 -14.22 -44.53 -10.64
C GLN A 671 -13.46 -43.33 -10.08
N GLU A 672 -13.23 -42.34 -10.93
CA GLU A 672 -12.52 -41.11 -10.56
C GLU A 672 -13.37 -40.24 -9.62
N LEU A 673 -12.74 -39.67 -8.59
CA LEU A 673 -13.39 -38.77 -7.64
C LEU A 673 -13.53 -37.37 -8.26
N GLN A 674 -14.63 -36.69 -7.90
CA GLN A 674 -14.86 -35.31 -8.36
C GLN A 674 -14.52 -34.32 -7.25
N VAL A 675 -13.60 -33.40 -7.54
CA VAL A 675 -13.23 -32.32 -6.63
C VAL A 675 -14.35 -31.26 -6.62
N ALA A 676 -14.94 -31.04 -5.46
CA ALA A 676 -15.96 -30.02 -5.21
C ALA A 676 -15.38 -28.87 -4.38
N GLU A 677 -15.74 -27.64 -4.73
CA GLU A 677 -15.34 -26.43 -4.00
C GLU A 677 -16.58 -25.69 -3.48
N GLY A 678 -16.64 -25.47 -2.16
CA GLY A 678 -17.74 -24.79 -1.49
C GLY A 678 -19.04 -25.60 -1.44
N ASN A 679 -20.16 -24.91 -1.27
CA ASN A 679 -21.51 -25.49 -1.13
C ASN A 679 -22.17 -25.93 -2.47
N GLU A 680 -21.41 -26.13 -3.54
CA GLU A 680 -21.99 -26.45 -4.86
C GLU A 680 -22.49 -27.90 -4.96
N THR A 681 -23.72 -28.06 -5.45
CA THR A 681 -24.44 -29.34 -5.58
C THR A 681 -24.43 -29.85 -7.03
N ASN A 682 -23.25 -30.11 -7.61
CA ASN A 682 -23.16 -30.64 -8.97
C ASN A 682 -23.48 -32.15 -9.01
N GLY A 683 -24.32 -32.57 -9.96
CA GLY A 683 -25.10 -33.82 -10.04
C GLY A 683 -24.41 -35.20 -9.94
N ALA A 684 -23.19 -35.31 -9.42
CA ALA A 684 -22.64 -36.59 -8.95
C ALA A 684 -23.34 -37.08 -7.66
N PRO A 685 -23.40 -38.41 -7.42
CA PRO A 685 -23.84 -38.97 -6.14
C PRO A 685 -23.00 -38.41 -4.99
N GLU A 686 -23.64 -38.09 -3.86
CA GLU A 686 -23.02 -37.48 -2.68
C GLU A 686 -21.75 -38.23 -2.24
N SER A 687 -21.73 -39.57 -2.37
CA SER A 687 -20.61 -40.44 -2.02
C SER A 687 -19.35 -40.31 -2.88
N ARG A 688 -19.32 -39.45 -3.90
CA ARG A 688 -18.19 -39.28 -4.83
C ARG A 688 -17.62 -37.86 -4.88
N ARG A 689 -18.20 -36.95 -4.09
CA ARG A 689 -17.73 -35.56 -4.01
C ARG A 689 -16.65 -35.46 -2.96
N LEU A 690 -15.49 -34.99 -3.39
CA LEU A 690 -14.33 -34.72 -2.54
C LEU A 690 -14.26 -33.21 -2.31
N HIS A 691 -14.57 -32.75 -1.10
CA HIS A 691 -14.43 -31.34 -0.73
C HIS A 691 -13.21 -31.17 0.18
N ILE A 692 -12.20 -30.45 -0.29
CA ILE A 692 -10.93 -30.24 0.43
C ILE A 692 -10.93 -28.83 1.00
N VAL A 693 -10.85 -28.71 2.33
CA VAL A 693 -10.62 -27.46 3.05
C VAL A 693 -9.18 -27.43 3.53
N GLU A 694 -8.44 -26.42 3.06
CA GLU A 694 -7.07 -26.20 3.48
C GLU A 694 -7.01 -25.15 4.61
N LEU A 695 -6.31 -25.51 5.68
CA LEU A 695 -6.10 -24.67 6.85
C LEU A 695 -4.68 -24.09 6.79
N ASN A 696 -4.51 -23.02 5.99
CA ASN A 696 -3.20 -22.40 5.74
C ASN A 696 -2.50 -21.93 7.03
N GLU A 697 -3.28 -21.48 8.02
CA GLU A 697 -2.79 -21.10 9.34
C GLU A 697 -2.09 -22.26 10.07
N ILE A 698 -2.52 -23.51 9.84
CA ILE A 698 -1.92 -24.70 10.46
C ILE A 698 -0.48 -24.90 10.00
N ARG A 699 -0.10 -24.48 8.78
CA ARG A 699 1.29 -24.53 8.33
C ARG A 699 2.20 -23.67 9.22
N THR A 700 1.73 -22.48 9.57
CA THR A 700 2.44 -21.56 10.48
C THR A 700 2.42 -22.10 11.92
N ILE A 701 1.28 -22.59 12.39
CA ILE A 701 1.12 -23.18 13.73
C ILE A 701 2.04 -24.39 13.89
N ASN A 702 2.11 -25.31 12.92
CA ASN A 702 2.98 -26.48 12.97
C ASN A 702 4.47 -26.12 13.06
N THR A 703 4.90 -25.06 12.36
CA THR A 703 6.26 -24.53 12.47
C THR A 703 6.53 -24.03 13.89
N LEU A 704 5.63 -23.20 14.45
CA LEU A 704 5.78 -22.63 15.79
C LEU A 704 5.64 -23.68 16.90
N LEU A 705 4.81 -24.71 16.71
CA LEU A 705 4.72 -25.88 17.60
C LEU A 705 6.00 -26.71 17.56
N SER A 706 6.70 -26.78 16.42
CA SER A 706 8.03 -27.39 16.36
C SER A 706 9.02 -26.62 17.24
N ASP A 707 9.03 -25.29 17.16
CA ASP A 707 9.89 -24.44 18.00
C ASP A 707 9.55 -24.59 19.50
N LEU A 708 8.26 -24.67 19.85
CA LEU A 708 7.83 -24.93 21.23
C LEU A 708 8.30 -26.29 21.75
N ARG A 709 8.28 -27.33 20.89
CA ARG A 709 8.76 -28.66 21.24
C ARG A 709 10.27 -28.73 21.42
N GLU A 710 11.05 -27.98 20.64
CA GLU A 710 12.48 -27.78 20.93
C GLU A 710 12.70 -27.20 22.33
N MET A 711 11.77 -26.36 22.79
CA MET A 711 11.74 -25.80 24.14
C MET A 711 11.02 -26.71 25.16
N LYS A 712 10.69 -27.95 24.79
CA LYS A 712 9.98 -28.97 25.59
C LYS A 712 8.60 -28.51 26.07
N PHE A 713 7.87 -27.77 25.24
CA PHE A 713 6.46 -27.46 25.42
C PHE A 713 5.65 -28.15 24.33
N GLU A 714 4.76 -29.04 24.74
CA GLU A 714 3.78 -29.67 23.85
C GLU A 714 2.55 -28.77 23.68
N ILE A 715 1.69 -29.09 22.71
CA ILE A 715 0.48 -28.33 22.40
C ILE A 715 -0.45 -28.15 23.63
N ASP A 716 -0.49 -29.13 24.53
CA ASP A 716 -1.25 -29.07 25.77
C ASP A 716 -0.85 -27.90 26.67
N ALA A 717 0.37 -27.38 26.54
CA ALA A 717 0.82 -26.22 27.31
C ALA A 717 0.06 -24.95 26.94
N LEU A 718 -0.46 -24.87 25.70
CA LEU A 718 -1.25 -23.74 25.20
C LEU A 718 -2.72 -23.81 25.59
N LEU A 719 -3.18 -24.94 26.14
CA LEU A 719 -4.59 -25.18 26.45
C LEU A 719 -4.89 -24.90 27.94
N PRO A 720 -6.08 -24.33 28.24
CA PRO A 720 -6.49 -24.12 29.61
C PRO A 720 -6.89 -25.47 30.24
N VAL A 721 -6.46 -25.68 31.49
CA VAL A 721 -6.81 -26.85 32.29
C VAL A 721 -8.02 -26.53 33.16
N GLU A 722 -9.07 -27.34 33.09
CA GLU A 722 -10.23 -27.22 33.98
C GLU A 722 -9.86 -27.70 35.39
N LYS A 723 -9.74 -26.78 36.34
CA LYS A 723 -9.46 -27.09 37.73
C LYS A 723 -10.74 -27.21 38.55
N THR A 724 -10.80 -28.19 39.44
CA THR A 724 -11.84 -28.33 40.46
C THR A 724 -11.23 -28.17 41.86
N GLY A 725 -11.21 -26.95 42.41
CA GLY A 725 -10.78 -26.67 43.80
C GLY A 725 -9.49 -25.84 43.94
N THR A 726 -8.75 -26.06 45.04
CA THR A 726 -7.55 -25.31 45.47
C THR A 726 -6.24 -25.90 44.91
N GLU A 727 -6.17 -26.13 43.60
CA GLU A 727 -4.96 -26.66 42.96
C GLU A 727 -3.95 -25.55 42.64
N GLU A 728 -2.65 -25.80 42.90
CA GLU A 728 -1.57 -24.87 42.58
C GLU A 728 -1.51 -24.55 41.07
N ALA A 729 -1.11 -23.33 40.71
CA ALA A 729 -0.98 -22.90 39.31
C ALA A 729 -0.07 -23.85 38.51
N ARG A 730 -0.49 -24.19 37.28
CA ARG A 730 0.23 -25.12 36.39
C ARG A 730 1.67 -24.69 36.14
N TYR A 731 1.87 -23.38 35.98
CA TYR A 731 3.17 -22.75 35.80
C TYR A 731 3.31 -21.57 36.77
N LEU A 732 4.56 -21.17 37.05
CA LEU A 732 4.86 -20.00 37.85
C LEU A 732 5.78 -19.04 37.11
N LEU A 733 5.46 -17.76 37.15
CA LEU A 733 6.38 -16.68 36.80
C LEU A 733 6.90 -16.05 38.09
N ARG A 734 8.20 -16.21 38.34
CA ARG A 734 8.88 -15.63 39.51
C ARG A 734 9.61 -14.35 39.11
N ARG A 735 9.39 -13.26 39.83
CA ARG A 735 10.17 -12.02 39.71
C ARG A 735 10.51 -11.52 41.12
N GLY A 736 11.75 -11.72 41.55
CA GLY A 736 12.16 -11.45 42.93
C GLY A 736 11.38 -12.32 43.94
N GLU A 737 10.74 -11.69 44.92
CA GLU A 737 9.87 -12.37 45.92
C GLU A 737 8.42 -12.57 45.44
N THR A 738 8.07 -12.03 44.27
CA THR A 738 6.72 -12.15 43.70
C THR A 738 6.60 -13.37 42.82
N GLU A 739 5.59 -14.19 43.09
CA GLU A 739 5.19 -15.32 42.24
C GLU A 739 3.83 -15.03 41.62
N ILE A 740 3.70 -15.26 40.31
CA ILE A 740 2.46 -15.13 39.55
C ILE A 740 2.13 -16.52 39.01
N GLY A 741 0.96 -17.03 39.38
CA GLY A 741 0.43 -18.29 38.85
C GLY A 741 -0.07 -18.14 37.42
N ILE A 742 0.27 -19.09 36.56
CA ILE A 742 -0.07 -19.12 35.15
C ILE A 742 -0.70 -20.49 34.86
N GLU A 743 -1.87 -20.51 34.25
CA GLU A 743 -2.62 -21.75 33.98
C GLU A 743 -2.35 -22.33 32.60
N GLU A 744 -2.05 -21.46 31.64
CA GLU A 744 -1.71 -21.82 30.26
C GLU A 744 -0.59 -20.93 29.74
N LEU A 745 0.23 -21.48 28.86
CA LEU A 745 1.41 -20.81 28.34
C LEU A 745 1.04 -19.56 27.50
N ARG A 746 -0.16 -19.51 26.90
CA ARG A 746 -0.70 -18.31 26.23
C ARG A 746 -0.74 -17.09 27.16
N SER A 747 -1.05 -17.29 28.44
CA SER A 747 -1.12 -16.20 29.43
C SER A 747 0.25 -15.72 29.94
N LEU A 748 1.35 -16.33 29.51
CA LEU A 748 2.70 -15.95 29.93
C LEU A 748 3.05 -14.52 29.51
N LEU A 749 2.71 -14.11 28.29
CA LEU A 749 3.03 -12.77 27.77
C LEU A 749 2.33 -11.67 28.56
N SER A 750 1.05 -11.84 28.90
CA SER A 750 0.31 -10.88 29.70
C SER A 750 0.85 -10.81 31.14
N ALA A 751 1.20 -11.96 31.74
CA ALA A 751 1.81 -12.03 33.06
C ALA A 751 3.20 -11.34 33.11
N VAL A 752 4.02 -11.52 32.07
CA VAL A 752 5.33 -10.87 31.93
C VAL A 752 5.17 -9.35 31.81
N ARG A 753 4.23 -8.87 30.98
CA ARG A 753 3.94 -7.42 30.84
C ARG A 753 3.46 -6.82 32.16
N ALA A 754 2.53 -7.47 32.86
CA ALA A 754 2.03 -7.03 34.16
C ALA A 754 3.13 -7.02 35.24
N ALA A 755 4.03 -8.01 35.20
CA ALA A 755 5.22 -8.01 36.06
C ALA A 755 6.11 -6.81 35.76
N GLY A 756 6.31 -6.48 34.47
CA GLY A 756 7.08 -5.33 33.97
C GLY A 756 6.57 -3.97 34.42
N GLU A 757 5.26 -3.85 34.61
CA GLU A 757 4.58 -2.60 35.03
C GLU A 757 4.76 -2.29 36.52
N LYS A 758 4.98 -3.30 37.37
CA LYS A 758 5.12 -3.12 38.83
C LYS A 758 6.25 -2.15 39.16
N GLY A 759 5.91 -1.07 39.89
CA GLY A 759 6.86 -0.04 40.33
C GLY A 759 7.10 1.08 39.31
N LEU A 760 6.37 1.08 38.18
CA LEU A 760 6.30 2.18 37.24
C LEU A 760 5.08 3.07 37.55
N GLN A 761 5.25 4.39 37.50
CA GLN A 761 4.14 5.32 37.44
C GLN A 761 4.00 5.81 36.00
N VAL A 762 2.99 5.32 35.31
CA VAL A 762 2.67 5.67 33.92
C VAL A 762 1.66 6.81 33.90
N THR A 763 1.99 7.92 33.25
CA THR A 763 1.06 9.03 32.97
C THR A 763 0.86 9.10 31.46
N ARG A 764 -0.39 9.09 30.98
CA ARG A 764 -0.71 9.36 29.58
C ARG A 764 -0.91 10.87 29.38
N PHE A 765 -0.28 11.44 28.36
CA PHE A 765 -0.50 12.84 27.97
C PHE A 765 -1.72 12.95 27.06
N LYS A 766 -2.52 14.00 27.24
CA LYS A 766 -3.68 14.27 26.37
C LYS A 766 -3.48 15.45 25.41
N GLY A 767 -2.53 16.35 25.71
CA GLY A 767 -2.21 17.49 24.86
C GLY A 767 -0.86 18.12 25.19
N LEU A 768 -0.31 18.91 24.28
CA LEU A 768 0.99 19.58 24.44
C LEU A 768 0.99 20.58 25.59
N GLY A 769 -0.18 21.15 25.92
CA GLY A 769 -0.35 22.08 27.04
C GLY A 769 -0.18 21.45 28.43
N GLU A 770 -0.22 20.12 28.55
CA GLU A 770 0.05 19.40 29.81
C GLU A 770 1.55 19.23 30.09
N MET A 771 2.39 19.47 29.08
CA MET A 771 3.84 19.42 29.17
C MET A 771 4.38 20.80 29.52
N ASN A 772 5.31 20.86 30.47
CA ASN A 772 6.04 22.10 30.70
C ASN A 772 7.09 22.34 29.59
N ALA A 773 7.66 23.54 29.54
CA ALA A 773 8.62 23.92 28.50
C ALA A 773 9.88 23.03 28.45
N GLU A 774 10.32 22.50 29.58
CA GLU A 774 11.50 21.62 29.68
C GLU A 774 11.17 20.21 29.18
N GLU A 775 10.01 19.66 29.57
CA GLU A 775 9.50 18.38 29.06
C GLU A 775 9.30 18.44 27.53
N LEU A 776 8.71 19.54 27.01
CA LEU A 776 8.50 19.72 25.57
C LEU A 776 9.84 19.85 24.83
N ARG A 777 10.82 20.53 25.44
CA ARG A 777 12.17 20.63 24.90
C ARG A 777 12.82 19.26 24.77
N GLU A 778 12.89 18.51 25.86
CA GLU A 778 13.61 17.22 25.92
C GLU A 778 12.99 16.16 25.00
N THR A 779 11.69 16.24 24.75
CA THR A 779 10.95 15.17 24.05
C THR A 779 10.65 15.49 22.59
N THR A 780 10.27 16.74 22.28
CA THR A 780 9.63 17.07 20.99
C THR A 780 10.44 18.09 20.20
N LEU A 781 11.22 18.96 20.86
CA LEU A 781 11.99 20.02 20.19
C LEU A 781 13.48 19.68 20.00
N ASP A 782 14.10 18.94 20.93
CA ASP A 782 15.52 18.59 20.85
C ASP A 782 15.77 17.58 19.70
N PRO A 783 16.60 17.92 18.70
CA PRO A 783 16.91 17.01 17.60
C PRO A 783 17.51 15.66 18.01
N SER A 784 18.11 15.57 19.21
CA SER A 784 18.76 14.37 19.71
C SER A 784 17.76 13.31 20.20
N ASN A 785 16.55 13.75 20.60
CA ASN A 785 15.56 12.90 21.28
C ASN A 785 14.20 12.85 20.57
N ARG A 786 13.89 13.84 19.73
CA ARG A 786 12.58 13.95 19.08
C ARG A 786 12.39 12.93 17.96
N THR A 787 11.13 12.58 17.73
CA THR A 787 10.69 11.90 16.52
C THR A 787 9.86 12.86 15.67
N LEU A 788 10.22 12.95 14.39
CA LEU A 788 9.46 13.70 13.39
C LEU A 788 9.00 12.74 12.29
N LEU A 789 7.70 12.74 12.01
CA LEU A 789 7.17 12.08 10.82
C LEU A 789 7.43 12.98 9.62
N LYS A 790 8.30 12.53 8.72
CA LYS A 790 8.57 13.21 7.44
C LYS A 790 7.41 12.92 6.49
N ILE A 791 6.69 13.96 6.09
CA ILE A 791 5.63 13.81 5.08
C ILE A 791 6.27 13.54 3.73
N ARG A 792 5.80 12.48 3.09
CA ARG A 792 6.18 12.07 1.74
C ARG A 792 4.95 12.05 0.87
N MET A 793 5.19 12.08 -0.43
CA MET A 793 4.16 12.02 -1.43
C MET A 793 4.57 10.92 -2.40
N ASP A 794 4.21 9.71 -2.01
CA ASP A 794 4.56 8.50 -2.74
C ASP A 794 3.60 8.28 -3.93
N ASP A 795 2.31 8.61 -3.75
CA ASP A 795 1.29 8.60 -4.81
C ASP A 795 0.44 9.88 -4.73
N ALA A 796 0.67 10.79 -5.67
CA ALA A 796 -0.05 12.07 -5.72
C ALA A 796 -1.54 11.91 -6.10
N SER A 797 -1.90 10.88 -6.88
CA SER A 797 -3.28 10.61 -7.31
C SER A 797 -4.12 10.06 -6.15
N GLN A 798 -3.57 9.13 -5.38
CA GLN A 798 -4.21 8.64 -4.15
C GLN A 798 -4.40 9.74 -3.12
N ALA A 799 -3.37 10.58 -2.94
CA ALA A 799 -3.46 11.72 -2.03
C ALA A 799 -4.57 12.69 -2.46
N ASP A 800 -4.68 13.02 -3.76
CA ASP A 800 -5.73 13.91 -4.26
C ASP A 800 -7.14 13.35 -4.00
N GLU A 801 -7.34 12.05 -4.28
CA GLU A 801 -8.62 11.39 -4.05
C GLU A 801 -9.02 11.44 -2.57
N LEU A 802 -8.08 11.13 -1.67
CA LEU A 802 -8.33 11.18 -0.23
C LEU A 802 -8.65 12.60 0.25
N PHE A 803 -7.90 13.61 -0.21
CA PHE A 803 -8.19 15.01 0.09
C PHE A 803 -9.55 15.42 -0.47
N ARG A 804 -9.94 14.95 -1.65
CA ARG A 804 -11.26 15.23 -2.23
C ARG A 804 -12.40 14.67 -1.39
N ILE A 805 -12.29 13.42 -0.95
CA ILE A 805 -13.31 12.77 -0.11
C ILE A 805 -13.40 13.47 1.26
N LEU A 806 -12.26 13.68 1.91
CA LEU A 806 -12.21 14.19 3.28
C LEU A 806 -12.40 15.70 3.39
N MET A 807 -11.96 16.47 2.39
CA MET A 807 -11.90 17.94 2.43
C MET A 807 -12.78 18.62 1.37
N GLY A 808 -13.42 17.86 0.47
CA GLY A 808 -14.33 18.38 -0.55
C GLY A 808 -15.69 18.84 -0.03
N ASP A 809 -16.64 19.07 -0.95
CA ASP A 809 -17.97 19.58 -0.64
C ASP A 809 -19.02 18.50 -0.36
N HIS A 810 -18.77 17.27 -0.80
CA HIS A 810 -19.77 16.21 -0.80
C HIS A 810 -19.79 15.45 0.53
N VAL A 811 -20.87 15.64 1.29
CA VAL A 811 -21.00 15.15 2.67
C VAL A 811 -21.19 13.63 2.73
N GLU A 812 -21.95 13.05 1.81
CA GLU A 812 -22.30 11.62 1.87
C GLU A 812 -21.10 10.71 1.65
N THR A 813 -20.25 11.02 0.68
CA THR A 813 -19.03 10.24 0.42
C THR A 813 -18.06 10.27 1.59
N ARG A 814 -18.01 11.40 2.30
CA ARG A 814 -17.25 11.49 3.54
C ARG A 814 -17.88 10.64 4.65
N ARG A 815 -19.21 10.63 4.74
CA ARG A 815 -19.93 9.79 5.71
C ARG A 815 -19.69 8.31 5.44
N GLU A 816 -19.79 7.87 4.19
CA GLU A 816 -19.49 6.49 3.77
C GLU A 816 -18.05 6.11 4.11
N PHE A 817 -17.09 6.99 3.81
CA PHE A 817 -15.68 6.78 4.18
C PHE A 817 -15.52 6.62 5.69
N ILE A 818 -16.14 7.50 6.49
CA ILE A 818 -16.10 7.42 7.96
C ILE A 818 -16.76 6.12 8.45
N GLN A 819 -17.88 5.69 7.86
CA GLN A 819 -18.57 4.46 8.26
C GLN A 819 -17.75 3.21 7.95
N LYS A 820 -17.13 3.16 6.75
CA LYS A 820 -16.26 2.06 6.33
C LYS A 820 -15.04 1.94 7.25
N HIS A 821 -14.36 3.05 7.50
CA HIS A 821 -13.11 3.07 8.28
C HIS A 821 -13.31 3.33 9.78
N ALA A 822 -14.56 3.30 10.29
CA ALA A 822 -14.84 3.56 11.69
C ALA A 822 -14.22 2.49 12.61
N LEU A 823 -14.18 1.24 12.15
CA LEU A 823 -13.65 0.10 12.90
C LEU A 823 -12.11 0.03 12.86
N ASP A 824 -11.49 0.60 11.83
CA ASP A 824 -10.03 0.71 11.70
C ASP A 824 -9.42 1.69 12.70
N ALA A 825 -10.26 2.56 13.29
CA ALA A 825 -9.86 3.59 14.24
C ALA A 825 -9.56 3.00 15.62
N ASN A 826 -8.42 2.31 15.74
CA ASN A 826 -7.93 1.72 17.00
C ASN A 826 -7.47 2.76 18.05
N SER A 827 -7.44 4.05 17.71
CA SER A 827 -6.95 5.13 18.57
C SER A 827 -7.81 6.40 18.43
N LEU A 828 -9.10 6.28 18.67
CA LEU A 828 -9.92 7.45 19.02
C LEU A 828 -9.77 7.69 20.52
N ASP A 829 -8.95 8.66 20.91
CA ASP A 829 -8.99 9.20 22.27
C ASP A 829 -10.36 9.90 22.46
N ILE A 830 -11.32 9.17 23.03
CA ILE A 830 -12.56 9.70 23.61
C ILE A 830 -12.40 9.76 25.13
#